data_AF-A0A7C7N3G1-F1
#
_entry.id   AF-A0A7C7N3G1-F1
#
_cell.length_a   1.000
_cell.length_b   1.000
_cell.length_c   1.000
_cell.angle_alpha   90.00
_cell.angle_beta   90.00
_cell.angle_gamma   90.00
#
_symmetry.space_group_name_H-M   'P 1'
#
loop_
_entity.id
_entity.type
_entity.pdbx_description
1 polymer ?
#
loop_
_entity_poly.entity_id
_entity_poly.type
_entity_poly.pdbx_seq_one_letter_code
_entity_poly.pdbx_strand_id
1 'polypeptide(L)'
;MAQSNMSVIPSTTGTWQAPTFNYNTPNATGVYCLQTNLYQNNTLLDTDSVCFNITLDADGDGVIDENDLCPNTPPGASVDADGCADSQKDTDGDGVMDDIDAFPNDATQWADYDGDGYGDNASGNNPDAFPADATQWSDADGDGYGDNPAGNNPDAFPNDSTQWSDIDGDGYGDNPAGNNPDAFPNESTQWADTDGDGCGDNMGGNNPDFFPNDPTQCGDADGDGYGDNASGNNPDAFPADGTQWSDVDGDGYGDNQQGNNPDAFPNDSTQWSDIDGDGYGDNQQGNNPDAFPADATQWSDADGDGYGDNPTGDDPDAFTNDSTQWADSDQDGYGDNANGNDGDNCPNTPLGEVVDESGCSQSQIDDDMDLVMNDVDACPDTAAGQSVNAVGCAQNQLDDDGDMVNNTWDSCPGTPMGSEVDLAGCADSQKDSDNDLVKDDVDQCPNTAPGSAVDGVGCADEQKDTDNDSVLDSDDICPYTPAGEIPDSNGCSGSQKDTDSDYVTDDIDQCSQTEAGASVDAVGCSEAQRDSDGDGVKDIDDDCANTPIGTEVGDDGCEVDEDDDGVPDSDDDCRQTNAGAVVDNRGCADYQSDSDNDNVMNDIDDCANTVAGTSVNTRGCADYQRDSDGDGTFDDKDDFPEDPDFDTDTDGDGVDDSVDAYPKDALRSSLEESSGTLMFVSVGVIIAITAGVLFFVLGRKDEDGVSAGAGLDASSEAMFSGESLEDMSMATAVGASAVQESKEMLTEEDFAVETQETQSTSQQWQDENGVHWTMNEDGSMLWYDNNTAEWIPLQQ
;
A
#
# COMPACT_ATOMS: atom_id res chain seq x y z
N MET A 1 0.61 -80.95 -97.00
CA MET A 1 0.12 -82.24 -97.56
C MET A 1 1.33 -83.11 -97.89
N ALA A 2 1.50 -84.24 -97.20
CA ALA A 2 2.51 -85.23 -97.56
C ALA A 2 1.89 -86.24 -98.55
N GLN A 3 2.40 -86.31 -99.79
CA GLN A 3 1.96 -87.31 -100.76
C GLN A 3 2.77 -88.59 -100.65
N SER A 4 2.11 -89.70 -100.30
CA SER A 4 2.70 -91.03 -100.39
C SER A 4 2.71 -91.51 -101.84
N ASN A 5 3.86 -91.98 -102.33
CA ASN A 5 4.03 -92.53 -103.67
C ASN A 5 3.48 -93.98 -103.73
N MET A 6 2.15 -94.14 -103.73
CA MET A 6 1.52 -95.46 -103.88
C MET A 6 1.11 -95.74 -105.35
N SER A 7 1.66 -96.82 -105.90
CA SER A 7 1.46 -97.23 -107.30
C SER A 7 0.02 -97.68 -107.59
N VAL A 8 -0.45 -97.43 -108.82
CA VAL A 8 -1.77 -97.87 -109.30
C VAL A 8 -1.89 -99.40 -109.28
N ILE A 9 -2.92 -99.93 -108.62
CA ILE A 9 -3.21 -101.38 -108.52
C ILE A 9 -4.50 -101.70 -109.29
N PRO A 10 -4.47 -102.55 -110.34
CA PRO A 10 -5.67 -102.96 -111.07
C PRO A 10 -6.48 -104.03 -110.30
N SER A 11 -7.81 -103.91 -110.31
CA SER A 11 -8.73 -104.83 -109.64
C SER A 11 -9.35 -105.84 -110.62
N THR A 12 -9.38 -107.11 -110.25
CA THR A 12 -10.13 -108.17 -110.95
C THR A 12 -10.90 -109.05 -109.96
N THR A 13 -12.18 -108.72 -109.76
CA THR A 13 -13.25 -109.58 -109.18
C THR A 13 -12.97 -110.27 -107.83
N GLY A 14 -13.36 -109.61 -106.74
CA GLY A 14 -13.57 -110.23 -105.41
C GLY A 14 -12.89 -109.47 -104.27
N THR A 15 -13.70 -109.03 -103.29
CA THR A 15 -13.32 -108.52 -101.95
C THR A 15 -11.87 -108.08 -101.74
N TRP A 16 -11.63 -106.77 -101.84
CA TRP A 16 -10.33 -106.15 -101.58
C TRP A 16 -10.16 -105.80 -100.09
N GLN A 17 -8.91 -105.84 -99.60
CA GLN A 17 -8.50 -105.20 -98.35
C GLN A 17 -7.38 -104.20 -98.65
N ALA A 18 -7.39 -103.06 -97.95
CA ALA A 18 -6.36 -102.03 -98.13
C ALA A 18 -4.98 -102.50 -97.62
N PRO A 19 -3.88 -102.17 -98.30
CA PRO A 19 -2.54 -102.37 -97.78
C PRO A 19 -2.28 -101.39 -96.63
N THR A 20 -1.64 -101.87 -95.56
CA THR A 20 -1.13 -101.02 -94.48
C THR A 20 -0.03 -100.10 -95.02
N PHE A 21 -0.10 -98.81 -94.70
CA PHE A 21 0.95 -97.84 -94.98
C PHE A 21 1.48 -97.28 -93.66
N ASN A 22 2.77 -96.96 -93.62
CA ASN A 22 3.39 -96.24 -92.50
C ASN A 22 3.61 -94.79 -92.92
N TYR A 23 3.46 -93.87 -91.98
CA TYR A 23 3.75 -92.46 -92.12
C TYR A 23 4.53 -92.01 -90.87
N ASN A 24 5.30 -90.93 -90.97
CA ASN A 24 5.88 -90.29 -89.78
C ASN A 24 4.74 -89.57 -89.05
N THR A 25 4.62 -89.78 -87.74
CA THR A 25 3.69 -89.02 -86.90
C THR A 25 3.95 -87.52 -87.07
N PRO A 26 2.91 -86.69 -87.33
CA PRO A 26 3.04 -85.24 -87.30
C PRO A 26 3.56 -84.73 -85.95
N ASN A 27 4.22 -83.58 -85.98
CA ASN A 27 4.85 -82.90 -84.85
C ASN A 27 4.14 -81.57 -84.52
N ALA A 28 2.82 -81.54 -84.66
CA ALA A 28 1.91 -80.46 -84.34
C ALA A 28 0.49 -81.03 -84.14
N THR A 29 -0.37 -80.32 -83.42
CA THR A 29 -1.81 -80.55 -83.39
C THR A 29 -2.42 -80.31 -84.77
N GLY A 30 -3.47 -81.06 -85.10
CA GLY A 30 -4.27 -80.79 -86.29
C GLY A 30 -5.14 -81.93 -86.77
N VAL A 31 -5.92 -81.62 -87.80
CA VAL A 31 -6.79 -82.58 -88.51
C VAL A 31 -6.00 -83.25 -89.63
N TYR A 32 -5.63 -84.51 -89.45
CA TYR A 32 -4.85 -85.29 -90.41
C TYR A 32 -5.77 -86.22 -91.21
N CYS A 33 -6.01 -85.85 -92.46
CA CYS A 33 -6.86 -86.60 -93.38
C CYS A 33 -6.06 -87.54 -94.29
N LEU A 34 -6.32 -88.85 -94.17
CA LEU A 34 -5.98 -89.83 -95.19
C LEU A 34 -7.03 -89.77 -96.30
N GLN A 35 -6.65 -89.35 -97.50
CA GLN A 35 -7.52 -89.38 -98.67
C GLN A 35 -7.14 -90.54 -99.61
N THR A 36 -8.15 -91.30 -100.03
CA THR A 36 -8.05 -92.31 -101.08
C THR A 36 -8.88 -91.89 -102.29
N ASN A 37 -8.41 -92.20 -103.50
CA ASN A 37 -9.05 -91.77 -104.75
C ASN A 37 -9.11 -92.95 -105.73
N LEU A 38 -10.31 -93.34 -106.15
CA LEU A 38 -10.56 -94.45 -107.06
C LEU A 38 -10.74 -93.92 -108.49
N TYR A 39 -9.97 -94.45 -109.44
CA TYR A 39 -10.01 -94.03 -110.84
C TYR A 39 -10.35 -95.17 -111.80
N GLN A 40 -11.07 -94.86 -112.87
CA GLN A 40 -11.24 -95.73 -114.03
C GLN A 40 -11.04 -94.91 -115.32
N ASN A 41 -10.17 -95.37 -116.22
CA ASN A 41 -9.85 -94.70 -117.49
C ASN A 41 -9.54 -93.19 -117.31
N ASN A 42 -8.70 -92.86 -116.33
CA ASN A 42 -8.37 -91.49 -115.89
C ASN A 42 -9.53 -90.62 -115.37
N THR A 43 -10.76 -91.14 -115.30
CA THR A 43 -11.88 -90.47 -114.62
C THR A 43 -11.85 -90.84 -113.14
N LEU A 44 -11.93 -89.85 -112.25
CA LEU A 44 -12.18 -90.09 -110.82
C LEU A 44 -13.60 -90.63 -110.67
N LEU A 45 -13.73 -91.82 -110.09
CA LEU A 45 -15.03 -92.45 -109.80
C LEU A 45 -15.50 -92.14 -108.39
N ASP A 46 -14.57 -92.14 -107.43
CA ASP A 46 -14.89 -92.04 -106.01
C ASP A 46 -13.70 -91.46 -105.21
N THR A 47 -14.00 -90.81 -104.10
CA THR A 47 -13.02 -90.27 -103.13
C THR A 47 -13.54 -90.55 -101.73
N ASP A 48 -12.81 -91.36 -100.99
CA ASP A 48 -13.09 -91.63 -99.57
C ASP A 48 -11.95 -91.08 -98.72
N SER A 49 -12.28 -90.46 -97.59
CA SER A 49 -11.30 -89.82 -96.70
C SER A 49 -11.65 -90.01 -95.23
N VAL A 50 -10.72 -90.61 -94.49
CA VAL A 50 -10.77 -90.68 -93.02
C VAL A 50 -9.84 -89.61 -92.47
N CYS A 51 -10.40 -88.69 -91.69
CA CYS A 51 -9.65 -87.73 -90.91
C CYS A 51 -9.62 -88.16 -89.44
N PHE A 52 -8.49 -87.93 -88.79
CA PHE A 52 -8.32 -88.07 -87.35
C PHE A 52 -7.60 -86.84 -86.83
N ASN A 53 -7.87 -86.47 -85.58
CA ASN A 53 -7.17 -85.37 -84.93
C ASN A 53 -5.96 -85.94 -84.17
N ILE A 54 -4.86 -85.21 -84.20
CA ILE A 54 -3.81 -85.29 -83.18
C ILE A 54 -3.90 -84.00 -82.39
N THR A 55 -3.84 -84.11 -81.07
CA THR A 55 -3.51 -83.03 -80.15
C THR A 55 -2.18 -83.39 -79.52
N LEU A 56 -1.27 -82.42 -79.41
CA LEU A 56 -0.04 -82.54 -78.65
C LEU A 56 -0.15 -81.67 -77.39
N ASP A 57 0.47 -82.19 -76.34
CA ASP A 57 0.51 -81.71 -74.96
C ASP A 57 1.82 -82.33 -74.44
N ALA A 58 2.83 -81.49 -74.20
CA ALA A 58 4.24 -81.91 -74.20
C ALA A 58 4.74 -82.40 -72.83
N ASP A 59 4.24 -81.82 -71.74
CA ASP A 59 4.55 -82.17 -70.35
C ASP A 59 3.39 -82.86 -69.63
N GLY A 60 2.15 -82.68 -70.09
CA GLY A 60 0.95 -83.38 -69.61
C GLY A 60 0.06 -82.56 -68.68
N ASP A 61 0.14 -81.23 -68.67
CA ASP A 61 -0.68 -80.37 -67.78
C ASP A 61 -2.16 -80.25 -68.21
N GLY A 62 -2.45 -80.43 -69.50
CA GLY A 62 -3.78 -80.37 -70.09
C GLY A 62 -4.04 -79.22 -71.07
N VAL A 63 -3.09 -78.29 -71.23
CA VAL A 63 -3.05 -77.32 -72.33
C VAL A 63 -2.30 -77.96 -73.52
N ILE A 64 -2.50 -77.43 -74.73
CA ILE A 64 -1.89 -77.98 -75.96
C ILE A 64 -0.72 -77.12 -76.45
N ASP A 65 0.29 -77.75 -77.06
CA ASP A 65 1.55 -77.13 -77.55
C ASP A 65 1.38 -75.80 -78.33
N GLU A 66 0.22 -75.56 -78.96
CA GLU A 66 -0.08 -74.34 -79.73
C GLU A 66 -0.74 -73.19 -78.96
N ASN A 67 -1.21 -73.45 -77.74
CA ASN A 67 -1.80 -72.47 -76.81
C ASN A 67 -0.94 -72.29 -75.54
N ASP A 68 -0.14 -73.28 -75.20
CA ASP A 68 0.75 -73.34 -74.05
C ASP A 68 1.93 -72.34 -74.18
N LEU A 69 2.08 -71.47 -73.19
CA LEU A 69 3.16 -70.49 -73.04
C LEU A 69 4.26 -70.97 -72.07
N CYS A 70 4.01 -72.04 -71.32
CA CYS A 70 4.79 -72.54 -70.20
C CYS A 70 5.23 -74.03 -70.35
N PRO A 71 5.78 -74.47 -71.51
CA PRO A 71 5.89 -75.88 -71.97
C PRO A 71 6.88 -76.81 -71.25
N ASN A 72 7.08 -76.63 -69.94
CA ASN A 72 7.84 -77.52 -69.05
C ASN A 72 7.19 -77.55 -67.63
N THR A 73 5.87 -77.49 -67.55
CA THR A 73 5.10 -77.42 -66.30
C THR A 73 5.42 -78.60 -65.36
N PRO A 74 5.61 -78.37 -64.03
CA PRO A 74 5.83 -79.43 -63.05
C PRO A 74 4.69 -80.46 -63.08
N PRO A 75 4.96 -81.76 -63.35
CA PRO A 75 3.89 -82.74 -63.59
C PRO A 75 2.92 -82.90 -62.42
N GLY A 76 1.69 -82.42 -62.60
CA GLY A 76 0.63 -82.43 -61.59
C GLY A 76 0.44 -81.13 -60.80
N ALA A 77 1.10 -80.03 -61.21
CA ALA A 77 0.70 -78.68 -60.82
C ALA A 77 -0.70 -78.33 -61.34
N SER A 78 -1.30 -77.26 -60.81
CA SER A 78 -2.50 -76.65 -61.41
C SER A 78 -2.04 -75.55 -62.36
N VAL A 79 -2.61 -75.50 -63.56
CA VAL A 79 -2.32 -74.47 -64.57
C VAL A 79 -3.56 -73.66 -64.90
N ASP A 80 -3.33 -72.49 -65.50
CA ASP A 80 -4.39 -71.62 -66.02
C ASP A 80 -4.78 -71.95 -67.48
N ALA A 81 -5.26 -70.94 -68.22
CA ALA A 81 -5.69 -71.11 -69.61
C ALA A 81 -4.54 -71.15 -70.63
N ASP A 82 -3.36 -70.66 -70.24
CA ASP A 82 -2.17 -70.49 -71.09
C ASP A 82 -1.04 -71.48 -70.72
N GLY A 83 -1.34 -72.49 -69.88
CA GLY A 83 -0.41 -73.57 -69.50
C GLY A 83 0.49 -73.23 -68.30
N CYS A 84 0.34 -72.05 -67.70
CA CYS A 84 1.24 -71.61 -66.64
C CYS A 84 0.70 -72.02 -65.26
N ALA A 85 1.49 -72.79 -64.51
CA ALA A 85 1.33 -72.89 -63.07
C ALA A 85 1.88 -71.64 -62.39
N ASP A 86 1.41 -71.34 -61.19
CA ASP A 86 1.80 -70.12 -60.47
C ASP A 86 3.32 -70.10 -60.15
N SER A 87 3.93 -71.27 -59.97
CA SER A 87 5.39 -71.46 -59.83
C SER A 87 6.21 -71.24 -61.14
N GLN A 88 5.58 -70.68 -62.17
CA GLN A 88 6.17 -70.32 -63.47
C GLN A 88 5.74 -68.91 -63.91
N LYS A 89 4.97 -68.19 -63.08
CA LYS A 89 4.50 -66.84 -63.32
C LYS A 89 5.27 -65.86 -62.45
N ASP A 90 5.39 -64.66 -63.00
CA ASP A 90 6.03 -63.48 -62.44
C ASP A 90 5.12 -62.36 -62.98
N THR A 91 4.00 -62.15 -62.28
CA THR A 91 2.82 -61.44 -62.83
C THR A 91 3.03 -59.94 -63.00
N ASP A 92 3.91 -59.32 -62.21
CA ASP A 92 4.26 -57.90 -62.29
C ASP A 92 5.69 -57.63 -62.82
N GLY A 93 6.62 -58.59 -62.72
CA GLY A 93 7.94 -58.56 -63.38
C GLY A 93 9.13 -58.27 -62.47
N ASP A 94 9.03 -58.43 -61.15
CA ASP A 94 10.12 -58.21 -60.19
C ASP A 94 11.18 -59.33 -60.20
N GLY A 95 10.78 -60.57 -60.49
CA GLY A 95 11.64 -61.77 -60.57
C GLY A 95 11.49 -62.78 -59.43
N VAL A 96 10.56 -62.58 -58.50
CA VAL A 96 9.96 -63.61 -57.64
C VAL A 96 8.84 -64.31 -58.43
N MET A 97 8.27 -65.40 -57.91
CA MET A 97 7.22 -66.17 -58.60
C MET A 97 5.91 -66.14 -57.81
N ASP A 98 4.77 -66.08 -58.50
CA ASP A 98 3.41 -65.98 -57.92
C ASP A 98 3.07 -67.05 -56.84
N ASP A 99 3.83 -68.15 -56.72
CA ASP A 99 3.63 -69.21 -55.71
C ASP A 99 4.44 -69.06 -54.41
N ILE A 100 5.41 -68.14 -54.38
CA ILE A 100 6.27 -67.82 -53.22
C ILE A 100 6.33 -66.32 -52.90
N ASP A 101 5.71 -65.50 -53.73
CA ASP A 101 5.54 -64.06 -53.59
C ASP A 101 4.33 -63.74 -52.69
N ALA A 102 4.50 -62.80 -51.75
CA ALA A 102 3.42 -62.29 -50.91
C ALA A 102 2.49 -61.29 -51.63
N PHE A 103 3.00 -60.57 -52.63
CA PHE A 103 2.30 -59.49 -53.36
C PHE A 103 2.39 -59.65 -54.89
N PRO A 104 1.83 -60.71 -55.52
CA PRO A 104 2.04 -61.05 -56.95
C PRO A 104 1.42 -60.09 -58.00
N ASN A 105 1.19 -58.83 -57.65
CA ASN A 105 0.69 -57.77 -58.52
C ASN A 105 1.40 -56.42 -58.25
N ASP A 106 2.40 -56.37 -57.38
CA ASP A 106 3.17 -55.16 -57.05
C ASP A 106 4.68 -55.43 -57.08
N ALA A 107 5.32 -55.12 -58.21
CA ALA A 107 6.76 -55.33 -58.47
C ALA A 107 7.72 -54.47 -57.59
N THR A 108 7.26 -54.01 -56.43
CA THR A 108 8.04 -53.31 -55.42
C THR A 108 8.00 -54.00 -54.05
N GLN A 109 7.12 -54.99 -53.85
CA GLN A 109 6.99 -55.79 -52.64
C GLN A 109 6.90 -57.28 -52.99
N TRP A 110 7.50 -58.16 -52.18
CA TRP A 110 7.52 -59.61 -52.48
C TRP A 110 7.52 -60.52 -51.25
N ALA A 111 7.54 -59.94 -50.05
CA ALA A 111 7.61 -60.66 -48.79
C ALA A 111 6.80 -59.95 -47.71
N ASP A 112 6.15 -60.76 -46.88
CA ASP A 112 5.31 -60.43 -45.72
C ASP A 112 5.69 -61.49 -44.68
N TYR A 113 6.50 -61.11 -43.69
CA TYR A 113 7.13 -62.08 -42.80
C TYR A 113 6.18 -62.66 -41.73
N ASP A 114 5.19 -61.89 -41.28
CA ASP A 114 4.32 -62.25 -40.15
C ASP A 114 2.82 -62.34 -40.48
N GLY A 115 2.38 -61.83 -41.63
CA GLY A 115 1.10 -62.13 -42.28
C GLY A 115 0.03 -61.05 -42.17
N ASP A 116 0.41 -59.77 -42.06
CA ASP A 116 -0.52 -58.65 -41.84
C ASP A 116 -1.05 -58.03 -43.16
N GLY A 117 -0.26 -58.09 -44.23
CA GLY A 117 -0.57 -57.53 -45.55
C GLY A 117 0.21 -56.27 -45.96
N TYR A 118 1.24 -55.88 -45.22
CA TYR A 118 2.27 -54.90 -45.60
C TYR A 118 3.59 -55.61 -45.95
N GLY A 119 4.52 -54.90 -46.60
CA GLY A 119 5.64 -55.54 -47.30
C GLY A 119 7.04 -55.26 -46.73
N ASP A 120 7.79 -56.34 -46.43
CA ASP A 120 9.14 -56.34 -45.84
C ASP A 120 10.17 -55.45 -46.58
N ASN A 121 9.95 -55.14 -47.87
CA ASN A 121 10.92 -54.36 -48.65
C ASN A 121 10.78 -52.87 -48.33
N ALA A 122 11.62 -52.38 -47.41
CA ALA A 122 11.82 -50.96 -47.08
C ALA A 122 12.18 -50.00 -48.25
N SER A 123 12.24 -50.49 -49.50
CA SER A 123 12.38 -49.68 -50.71
C SER A 123 11.20 -49.77 -51.69
N GLY A 124 10.13 -50.49 -51.31
CA GLY A 124 8.89 -50.61 -52.06
C GLY A 124 7.89 -49.48 -51.78
N ASN A 125 6.67 -49.62 -52.27
CA ASN A 125 5.53 -48.85 -51.79
C ASN A 125 5.00 -49.45 -50.48
N ASN A 126 4.34 -48.61 -49.66
CA ASN A 126 3.78 -48.99 -48.35
C ASN A 126 4.64 -50.00 -47.57
N PRO A 127 5.96 -49.74 -47.40
CA PRO A 127 6.85 -50.67 -46.73
C PRO A 127 6.43 -50.85 -45.28
N ASP A 128 6.53 -52.08 -44.82
CA ASP A 128 6.34 -52.40 -43.41
C ASP A 128 7.52 -51.87 -42.58
N ALA A 129 7.20 -51.05 -41.58
CA ALA A 129 8.15 -50.55 -40.58
C ALA A 129 8.54 -51.61 -39.53
N PHE A 130 7.66 -52.58 -39.26
CA PHE A 130 7.82 -53.61 -38.23
C PHE A 130 7.70 -55.08 -38.74
N PRO A 131 8.61 -55.59 -39.63
CA PRO A 131 8.55 -56.96 -40.21
C PRO A 131 8.78 -58.15 -39.26
N ALA A 132 8.13 -58.14 -38.10
CA ALA A 132 8.08 -59.16 -37.07
C ALA A 132 6.91 -58.98 -36.07
N ASP A 133 6.09 -57.92 -36.17
CA ASP A 133 4.88 -57.72 -35.38
C ASP A 133 3.68 -57.36 -36.26
N ALA A 134 2.91 -58.39 -36.66
CA ALA A 134 1.68 -58.36 -37.47
C ALA A 134 0.49 -57.55 -36.88
N THR A 135 0.78 -56.60 -36.00
CA THR A 135 -0.15 -55.62 -35.43
C THR A 135 0.32 -54.17 -35.62
N GLN A 136 1.51 -53.97 -36.18
CA GLN A 136 2.11 -52.67 -36.50
C GLN A 136 2.74 -52.73 -37.90
N TRP A 137 2.64 -51.66 -38.68
CA TRP A 137 3.14 -51.62 -40.06
C TRP A 137 3.67 -50.24 -40.51
N SER A 138 3.53 -49.23 -39.67
CA SER A 138 3.84 -47.83 -39.98
C SER A 138 4.45 -47.16 -38.75
N ASP A 139 5.46 -46.35 -39.02
CA ASP A 139 6.32 -45.58 -38.10
C ASP A 139 6.53 -44.24 -38.83
N ALA A 140 5.66 -43.27 -38.54
CA ALA A 140 5.51 -42.08 -39.39
C ALA A 140 6.63 -41.04 -39.23
N ASP A 141 7.27 -40.99 -38.06
CA ASP A 141 8.36 -40.05 -37.75
C ASP A 141 9.74 -40.71 -37.51
N GLY A 142 9.79 -42.02 -37.23
CA GLY A 142 11.02 -42.82 -37.22
C GLY A 142 11.59 -43.14 -35.83
N ASP A 143 10.80 -43.07 -34.76
CA ASP A 143 11.24 -43.32 -33.38
C ASP A 143 11.30 -44.82 -33.01
N GLY A 144 10.46 -45.66 -33.64
CA GLY A 144 10.37 -47.11 -33.44
C GLY A 144 9.19 -47.61 -32.60
N TYR A 145 8.19 -46.78 -32.32
CA TYR A 145 6.82 -47.19 -31.93
C TYR A 145 5.88 -47.11 -33.14
N GLY A 146 4.70 -47.73 -33.05
CA GLY A 146 3.88 -47.99 -34.25
C GLY A 146 2.52 -47.28 -34.28
N ASP A 147 2.24 -46.62 -35.40
CA ASP A 147 1.08 -45.74 -35.64
C ASP A 147 -0.31 -46.39 -35.42
N ASN A 148 -0.41 -47.73 -35.34
CA ASN A 148 -1.70 -48.39 -35.17
C ASN A 148 -2.11 -48.45 -33.69
N PRO A 149 -3.14 -47.70 -33.23
CA PRO A 149 -3.58 -47.68 -31.83
C PRO A 149 -4.22 -48.99 -31.34
N ALA A 150 -4.38 -49.99 -32.23
CA ALA A 150 -4.81 -51.34 -31.88
C ALA A 150 -3.65 -52.37 -31.86
N GLY A 151 -2.40 -51.92 -32.06
CA GLY A 151 -1.20 -52.76 -32.11
C GLY A 151 -0.58 -53.07 -30.74
N ASN A 152 0.53 -53.81 -30.76
CA ASN A 152 1.45 -53.88 -29.62
C ASN A 152 2.28 -52.60 -29.57
N ASN A 153 2.57 -52.09 -28.37
CA ASN A 153 3.29 -50.82 -28.16
C ASN A 153 2.81 -49.72 -29.12
N PRO A 154 1.49 -49.40 -29.15
CA PRO A 154 0.97 -48.36 -30.01
C PRO A 154 1.58 -47.03 -29.63
N ASP A 155 1.94 -46.26 -30.64
CA ASP A 155 2.35 -44.89 -30.45
C ASP A 155 1.14 -44.00 -30.12
N ALA A 156 1.30 -43.15 -29.10
CA ALA A 156 0.33 -42.13 -28.71
C ALA A 156 0.44 -40.85 -29.55
N PHE A 157 1.61 -40.54 -30.11
CA PHE A 157 1.91 -39.32 -30.86
C PHE A 157 2.56 -39.59 -32.24
N PRO A 158 1.85 -40.20 -33.23
CA PRO A 158 2.42 -40.66 -34.52
C PRO A 158 2.90 -39.61 -35.53
N ASN A 159 3.42 -38.48 -35.04
CA ASN A 159 4.10 -37.44 -35.81
C ASN A 159 5.21 -36.75 -34.95
N ASP A 160 5.47 -37.18 -33.71
CA ASP A 160 6.48 -36.61 -32.83
C ASP A 160 7.48 -37.66 -32.33
N SER A 161 8.59 -37.80 -33.06
CA SER A 161 9.70 -38.74 -32.78
C SER A 161 10.42 -38.58 -31.42
N THR A 162 9.89 -37.76 -30.52
CA THR A 162 10.40 -37.55 -29.16
C THR A 162 9.41 -37.99 -28.07
N GLN A 163 8.17 -38.32 -28.42
CA GLN A 163 7.08 -38.71 -27.52
C GLN A 163 6.31 -39.89 -28.09
N TRP A 164 6.06 -40.94 -27.30
CA TRP A 164 5.45 -42.19 -27.81
C TRP A 164 4.43 -42.85 -26.87
N SER A 165 4.17 -42.23 -25.71
CA SER A 165 3.39 -42.82 -24.63
C SER A 165 2.64 -41.73 -23.87
N ASP A 166 1.37 -42.00 -23.60
CA ASP A 166 0.41 -41.20 -22.84
C ASP A 166 -0.34 -42.23 -21.98
N ILE A 167 -0.05 -42.25 -20.67
CA ILE A 167 -0.52 -43.33 -19.78
C ILE A 167 -1.96 -43.13 -19.30
N ASP A 168 -2.47 -41.90 -19.23
CA ASP A 168 -3.77 -41.59 -18.63
C ASP A 168 -4.77 -40.87 -19.56
N GLY A 169 -4.30 -40.27 -20.66
CA GLY A 169 -5.11 -39.86 -21.81
C GLY A 169 -5.39 -38.36 -21.91
N ASP A 170 -4.51 -37.48 -21.41
CA ASP A 170 -4.71 -36.03 -21.48
C ASP A 170 -4.14 -35.37 -22.77
N GLY A 171 -3.15 -36.00 -23.41
CA GLY A 171 -2.48 -35.50 -24.62
C GLY A 171 -1.09 -34.90 -24.43
N TYR A 172 -0.46 -35.07 -23.26
CA TYR A 172 0.97 -34.82 -23.02
C TYR A 172 1.75 -36.15 -22.92
N GLY A 173 3.06 -36.11 -23.15
CA GLY A 173 3.84 -37.34 -23.39
C GLY A 173 4.76 -37.73 -22.24
N ASP A 174 4.71 -39.01 -21.83
CA ASP A 174 5.38 -39.58 -20.65
C ASP A 174 6.93 -39.53 -20.69
N ASN A 175 7.57 -39.19 -21.83
CA ASN A 175 9.03 -39.25 -21.95
C ASN A 175 9.67 -37.92 -21.50
N PRO A 176 10.38 -37.87 -20.34
CA PRO A 176 10.97 -36.64 -19.80
C PRO A 176 12.21 -36.14 -20.57
N ALA A 177 12.43 -36.65 -21.78
CA ALA A 177 13.43 -36.18 -22.73
C ALA A 177 12.81 -35.79 -24.09
N GLY A 178 11.48 -35.78 -24.20
CA GLY A 178 10.73 -35.28 -25.35
C GLY A 178 10.55 -33.76 -25.31
N ASN A 179 9.84 -33.23 -26.31
CA ASN A 179 9.19 -31.93 -26.20
C ASN A 179 7.91 -32.05 -25.34
N ASN A 180 7.50 -30.94 -24.72
CA ASN A 180 6.33 -30.84 -23.84
C ASN A 180 6.12 -32.10 -22.96
N PRO A 181 7.15 -32.53 -22.20
CA PRO A 181 7.07 -33.73 -21.38
C PRO A 181 6.06 -33.56 -20.27
N ASP A 182 5.24 -34.59 -20.07
CA ASP A 182 4.33 -34.64 -18.95
C ASP A 182 5.10 -34.76 -17.62
N ALA A 183 4.82 -33.83 -16.69
CA ALA A 183 5.33 -33.85 -15.33
C ALA A 183 4.65 -34.91 -14.43
N PHE A 184 3.39 -35.26 -14.70
CA PHE A 184 2.58 -36.21 -13.94
C PHE A 184 1.97 -37.39 -14.75
N PRO A 185 2.78 -38.32 -15.32
CA PRO A 185 2.37 -39.51 -16.13
C PRO A 185 1.36 -40.54 -15.58
N ASN A 186 0.51 -40.17 -14.64
CA ASN A 186 -0.54 -40.98 -14.00
C ASN A 186 -1.73 -40.12 -13.48
N GLU A 187 -1.78 -38.80 -13.75
CA GLU A 187 -2.81 -37.86 -13.32
C GLU A 187 -3.21 -36.87 -14.45
N SER A 188 -3.99 -37.36 -15.42
CA SER A 188 -4.69 -36.70 -16.56
C SER A 188 -5.41 -35.34 -16.35
N THR A 189 -5.20 -34.69 -15.20
CA THR A 189 -5.64 -33.33 -14.89
C THR A 189 -4.48 -32.37 -14.62
N GLN A 190 -3.24 -32.86 -14.69
CA GLN A 190 -2.00 -32.12 -14.49
C GLN A 190 -0.92 -32.63 -15.45
N TRP A 191 -0.25 -31.72 -16.15
CA TRP A 191 0.83 -32.06 -17.10
C TRP A 191 2.08 -31.17 -16.98
N ALA A 192 2.02 -30.12 -16.16
CA ALA A 192 3.07 -29.12 -16.00
C ALA A 192 3.35 -28.85 -14.52
N ASP A 193 4.63 -28.70 -14.20
CA ASP A 193 5.25 -28.49 -12.89
C ASP A 193 6.43 -27.54 -13.16
N THR A 194 6.17 -26.22 -13.07
CA THR A 194 7.10 -25.22 -13.62
C THR A 194 8.40 -25.08 -12.80
N ASP A 195 8.38 -25.35 -11.49
CA ASP A 195 9.55 -25.23 -10.61
C ASP A 195 10.10 -26.56 -10.03
N GLY A 196 9.34 -27.66 -10.13
CA GLY A 196 9.79 -29.02 -9.83
C GLY A 196 9.49 -29.50 -8.40
N ASP A 197 8.50 -28.91 -7.73
CA ASP A 197 8.04 -29.25 -6.38
C ASP A 197 7.18 -30.53 -6.33
N GLY A 198 6.34 -30.75 -7.37
CA GLY A 198 5.40 -31.87 -7.46
C GLY A 198 3.92 -31.51 -7.20
N CYS A 199 3.60 -30.24 -7.08
CA CYS A 199 2.28 -29.65 -7.32
C CYS A 199 2.16 -29.21 -8.80
N GLY A 200 0.94 -29.12 -9.35
CA GLY A 200 0.76 -28.98 -10.80
C GLY A 200 0.09 -27.67 -11.23
N ASP A 201 0.69 -26.97 -12.19
CA ASP A 201 0.34 -25.62 -12.66
C ASP A 201 -1.13 -25.45 -13.11
N ASN A 202 -1.85 -26.55 -13.38
CA ASN A 202 -3.17 -26.50 -14.00
C ASN A 202 -4.26 -26.30 -12.93
N MET A 203 -4.66 -25.04 -12.71
CA MET A 203 -5.70 -24.61 -11.77
C MET A 203 -7.04 -25.37 -11.80
N GLY A 204 -7.33 -26.11 -12.87
CA GLY A 204 -8.53 -26.96 -13.00
C GLY A 204 -8.36 -28.41 -12.52
N GLY A 205 -7.16 -28.82 -12.13
CA GLY A 205 -6.79 -30.21 -11.87
C GLY A 205 -6.84 -30.65 -10.41
N ASN A 206 -6.32 -31.85 -10.15
CA ASN A 206 -6.08 -32.34 -8.80
C ASN A 206 -4.80 -31.71 -8.24
N ASN A 207 -4.84 -31.26 -6.97
CA ASN A 207 -3.73 -30.59 -6.29
C ASN A 207 -3.07 -29.48 -7.17
N PRO A 208 -3.86 -28.50 -7.62
CA PRO A 208 -3.32 -27.39 -8.40
C PRO A 208 -2.34 -26.59 -7.56
N ASP A 209 -1.30 -26.10 -8.23
CA ASP A 209 -0.35 -25.17 -7.66
C ASP A 209 -0.84 -23.71 -7.86
N PHE A 210 -0.99 -23.00 -6.75
CA PHE A 210 -1.32 -21.58 -6.73
C PHE A 210 -0.07 -20.68 -6.86
N PHE A 211 1.13 -21.25 -6.77
CA PHE A 211 2.43 -20.56 -6.77
C PHE A 211 3.47 -21.12 -7.77
N PRO A 212 3.22 -21.20 -9.11
CA PRO A 212 4.06 -21.94 -10.09
C PRO A 212 5.50 -21.44 -10.35
N ASN A 213 6.07 -20.67 -9.43
CA ASN A 213 7.45 -20.18 -9.47
C ASN A 213 8.14 -20.23 -8.06
N ASP A 214 7.45 -20.75 -7.03
CA ASP A 214 8.01 -20.96 -5.69
C ASP A 214 7.92 -22.45 -5.28
N PRO A 215 9.01 -23.24 -5.46
CA PRO A 215 9.08 -24.69 -5.18
C PRO A 215 9.12 -25.02 -3.68
N THR A 216 8.41 -24.22 -2.89
CA THR A 216 8.21 -24.36 -1.45
C THR A 216 6.76 -24.09 -1.03
N GLN A 217 5.89 -23.69 -1.96
CA GLN A 217 4.47 -23.41 -1.75
C GLN A 217 3.62 -24.17 -2.79
N CYS A 218 2.35 -24.43 -2.46
CA CYS A 218 1.40 -25.01 -3.41
C CYS A 218 -0.04 -24.55 -3.18
N GLY A 219 -0.46 -24.59 -1.90
CA GLY A 219 -1.83 -24.33 -1.49
C GLY A 219 -2.02 -22.90 -1.02
N ASP A 220 -3.12 -22.31 -1.46
CA ASP A 220 -3.72 -21.10 -0.94
C ASP A 220 -5.15 -21.50 -0.49
N ALA A 221 -5.36 -21.64 0.82
CA ALA A 221 -6.56 -22.27 1.37
C ALA A 221 -7.85 -21.42 1.28
N ASP A 222 -7.72 -20.11 1.16
CA ASP A 222 -8.85 -19.16 1.20
C ASP A 222 -8.84 -18.07 0.12
N GLY A 223 -7.70 -17.85 -0.56
CA GLY A 223 -7.60 -17.15 -1.84
C GLY A 223 -6.94 -15.77 -1.78
N ASP A 224 -6.00 -15.52 -0.87
CA ASP A 224 -5.37 -14.21 -0.69
C ASP A 224 -3.99 -14.02 -1.35
N GLY A 225 -3.37 -15.10 -1.83
CA GLY A 225 -2.05 -15.08 -2.47
C GLY A 225 -0.85 -15.29 -1.52
N TYR A 226 -1.07 -15.78 -0.30
CA TYR A 226 -0.03 -16.29 0.60
C TYR A 226 -0.15 -17.82 0.77
N GLY A 227 0.97 -18.49 1.03
CA GLY A 227 1.05 -19.94 0.87
C GLY A 227 0.99 -20.75 2.17
N ASP A 228 0.09 -21.75 2.20
CA ASP A 228 -0.23 -22.65 3.33
C ASP A 228 1.00 -23.29 4.02
N ASN A 229 2.12 -23.47 3.31
CA ASN A 229 3.26 -24.19 3.84
C ASN A 229 4.09 -23.31 4.78
N ALA A 230 3.84 -23.40 6.08
CA ALA A 230 4.61 -22.78 7.18
C ALA A 230 6.13 -23.14 7.26
N SER A 231 6.73 -23.65 6.18
CA SER A 231 8.17 -23.84 6.00
C SER A 231 8.67 -23.43 4.60
N GLY A 232 7.81 -22.83 3.76
CA GLY A 232 8.17 -22.22 2.49
C GLY A 232 8.61 -20.76 2.62
N ASN A 233 8.76 -20.08 1.49
CA ASN A 233 8.93 -18.63 1.49
C ASN A 233 7.57 -17.94 1.69
N ASN A 234 7.60 -16.74 2.27
CA ASN A 234 6.44 -15.88 2.50
C ASN A 234 5.19 -16.66 3.01
N PRO A 235 5.34 -17.55 4.02
CA PRO A 235 4.28 -18.45 4.42
C PRO A 235 3.14 -17.70 5.10
N ASP A 236 1.93 -18.15 4.83
CA ASP A 236 0.74 -17.64 5.50
C ASP A 236 0.72 -18.06 6.99
N ALA A 237 0.45 -17.08 7.86
CA ALA A 237 0.24 -17.25 9.29
C ALA A 237 -1.19 -17.75 9.63
N PHE A 238 -2.20 -17.46 8.80
CA PHE A 238 -3.61 -17.79 9.06
C PHE A 238 -4.34 -18.51 7.88
N PRO A 239 -3.98 -19.77 7.50
CA PRO A 239 -4.57 -20.54 6.36
C PRO A 239 -6.04 -20.97 6.48
N ALA A 240 -6.92 -20.02 6.76
CA ALA A 240 -8.37 -20.09 6.87
C ALA A 240 -9.02 -18.68 6.94
N ASP A 241 -8.25 -17.59 6.91
CA ASP A 241 -8.70 -16.21 6.97
C ASP A 241 -7.87 -15.29 6.05
N GLY A 242 -8.11 -15.37 4.74
CA GLY A 242 -7.57 -14.52 3.67
C GLY A 242 -7.93 -13.04 3.72
N THR A 243 -8.02 -12.51 4.93
CA THR A 243 -7.89 -11.08 5.26
C THR A 243 -6.66 -10.81 6.15
N GLN A 244 -5.97 -11.85 6.62
CA GLN A 244 -4.78 -11.81 7.47
C GLN A 244 -3.78 -12.89 7.04
N TRP A 245 -2.53 -12.51 6.75
CA TRP A 245 -1.51 -13.43 6.22
C TRP A 245 -0.17 -13.40 6.99
N SER A 246 -0.03 -12.47 7.94
CA SER A 246 1.24 -12.19 8.62
C SER A 246 1.00 -11.97 10.11
N ASP A 247 1.90 -12.53 10.91
CA ASP A 247 1.98 -12.48 12.38
C ASP A 247 3.48 -12.31 12.69
N VAL A 248 3.93 -11.04 12.81
CA VAL A 248 5.37 -10.72 12.81
C VAL A 248 6.08 -11.15 14.10
N ASP A 249 5.37 -11.25 15.23
CA ASP A 249 5.96 -11.56 16.53
C ASP A 249 5.45 -12.84 17.22
N GLY A 250 4.37 -13.46 16.71
CA GLY A 250 3.95 -14.83 17.00
C GLY A 250 2.88 -14.96 18.08
N ASP A 251 1.98 -13.99 18.20
CA ASP A 251 0.94 -13.93 19.24
C ASP A 251 -0.41 -14.54 18.80
N GLY A 252 -0.70 -14.53 17.49
CA GLY A 252 -1.92 -15.06 16.87
C GLY A 252 -2.98 -14.03 16.48
N TYR A 253 -2.66 -12.74 16.43
CA TYR A 253 -3.42 -11.68 15.76
C TYR A 253 -2.70 -11.25 14.47
N GLY A 254 -3.42 -10.68 13.51
CA GLY A 254 -2.92 -10.49 12.14
C GLY A 254 -2.49 -9.04 11.83
N ASP A 255 -1.29 -8.88 11.27
CA ASP A 255 -0.67 -7.57 11.02
C ASP A 255 -1.46 -6.67 10.05
N ASN A 256 -2.33 -7.24 9.19
CA ASN A 256 -3.03 -6.48 8.16
C ASN A 256 -4.18 -5.65 8.75
N GLN A 257 -3.93 -4.36 8.91
CA GLN A 257 -4.86 -3.34 9.40
C GLN A 257 -6.17 -3.21 8.60
N GLN A 258 -6.24 -3.75 7.37
CA GLN A 258 -7.47 -3.77 6.56
C GLN A 258 -8.27 -5.08 6.70
N GLY A 259 -7.71 -6.07 7.40
CA GLY A 259 -8.32 -7.37 7.63
C GLY A 259 -9.39 -7.35 8.73
N ASN A 260 -9.91 -8.52 9.06
CA ASN A 260 -10.71 -8.65 10.28
C ASN A 260 -9.81 -8.84 11.50
N ASN A 261 -10.26 -8.34 12.66
CA ASN A 261 -9.56 -8.47 13.95
C ASN A 261 -8.03 -8.22 13.85
N PRO A 262 -7.61 -7.08 13.26
CA PRO A 262 -6.19 -6.79 13.07
C PRO A 262 -5.49 -6.59 14.42
N ASP A 263 -4.21 -6.93 14.45
CA ASP A 263 -3.31 -6.59 15.53
C ASP A 263 -3.05 -5.07 15.54
N ALA A 264 -3.37 -4.39 16.64
CA ALA A 264 -3.06 -2.98 16.83
C ALA A 264 -1.56 -2.70 17.03
N PHE A 265 -0.77 -3.70 17.47
CA PHE A 265 0.66 -3.59 17.78
C PHE A 265 1.54 -4.69 17.15
N PRO A 266 1.70 -4.76 15.80
CA PRO A 266 2.44 -5.81 15.04
C PRO A 266 3.93 -6.07 15.33
N ASN A 267 4.44 -5.66 16.49
CA ASN A 267 5.80 -5.83 16.96
C ASN A 267 5.90 -6.03 18.51
N ASP A 268 4.78 -6.07 19.25
CA ASP A 268 4.74 -6.46 20.67
C ASP A 268 3.66 -7.50 20.97
N SER A 269 4.01 -8.78 20.75
CA SER A 269 3.37 -10.07 21.13
C SER A 269 2.71 -10.22 22.52
N THR A 270 2.60 -9.13 23.26
CA THR A 270 1.91 -9.02 24.54
C THR A 270 0.75 -8.02 24.50
N GLN A 271 0.53 -7.32 23.39
CA GLN A 271 -0.52 -6.34 23.12
C GLN A 271 -1.03 -6.55 21.69
N TRP A 272 -2.35 -6.52 21.50
CA TRP A 272 -2.96 -6.82 20.18
C TRP A 272 -4.25 -6.06 19.90
N SER A 273 -4.68 -5.20 20.84
CA SER A 273 -5.97 -4.52 20.83
C SER A 273 -5.79 -3.14 21.44
N ASP A 274 -6.32 -2.15 20.74
CA ASP A 274 -6.44 -0.74 21.09
C ASP A 274 -7.89 -0.38 20.72
N ILE A 275 -8.77 -0.33 21.73
CA ILE A 275 -10.23 -0.29 21.49
C ILE A 275 -10.76 1.13 21.19
N ASP A 276 -10.05 2.17 21.60
CA ASP A 276 -10.47 3.57 21.49
C ASP A 276 -9.52 4.48 20.68
N GLY A 277 -8.27 4.04 20.45
CA GLY A 277 -7.38 4.52 19.38
C GLY A 277 -6.25 5.43 19.84
N ASP A 278 -5.74 5.28 21.07
CA ASP A 278 -4.73 6.18 21.65
C ASP A 278 -3.27 5.71 21.48
N GLY A 279 -3.05 4.44 21.12
CA GLY A 279 -1.74 3.83 20.97
C GLY A 279 -1.18 3.12 22.20
N TYR A 280 -2.00 2.85 23.22
CA TYR A 280 -1.69 1.96 24.34
C TYR A 280 -2.56 0.68 24.28
N GLY A 281 -2.07 -0.42 24.87
CA GLY A 281 -2.64 -1.75 24.62
C GLY A 281 -3.55 -2.26 25.73
N ASP A 282 -4.77 -2.68 25.35
CA ASP A 282 -5.84 -3.15 26.25
C ASP A 282 -5.41 -4.28 27.21
N ASN A 283 -4.44 -5.13 26.80
CA ASN A 283 -4.11 -6.34 27.54
C ASN A 283 -3.28 -6.03 28.79
N GLN A 284 -3.98 -5.96 29.92
CA GLN A 284 -3.50 -5.82 31.30
C GLN A 284 -2.37 -6.77 31.77
N GLN A 285 -1.93 -7.72 30.93
CA GLN A 285 -0.80 -8.62 31.19
C GLN A 285 0.41 -8.36 30.29
N GLY A 286 0.33 -7.39 29.37
CA GLY A 286 1.36 -7.04 28.41
C GLY A 286 2.38 -6.01 28.90
N ASN A 287 3.19 -5.52 27.97
CA ASN A 287 4.08 -4.38 28.19
C ASN A 287 3.28 -3.08 28.08
N ASN A 288 3.54 -2.13 28.97
CA ASN A 288 2.87 -0.82 29.04
C ASN A 288 1.35 -0.89 28.77
N PRO A 289 0.60 -1.71 29.54
CA PRO A 289 -0.84 -1.81 29.35
C PRO A 289 -1.51 -0.47 29.63
N ASP A 290 -2.48 -0.16 28.81
CA ASP A 290 -3.42 0.93 29.04
C ASP A 290 -4.15 0.70 30.38
N ALA A 291 -4.22 1.72 31.23
CA ALA A 291 -4.97 1.68 32.48
C ALA A 291 -6.50 1.85 32.28
N PHE A 292 -6.97 2.46 31.19
CA PHE A 292 -8.38 2.78 30.94
C PHE A 292 -8.90 2.41 29.53
N PRO A 293 -9.04 1.09 29.18
CA PRO A 293 -9.46 0.62 27.83
C PRO A 293 -10.91 0.91 27.42
N ALA A 294 -11.22 2.20 27.32
CA ALA A 294 -12.48 2.85 26.94
C ALA A 294 -12.37 4.39 26.89
N ASP A 295 -11.26 4.99 27.30
CA ASP A 295 -11.00 6.44 27.34
C ASP A 295 -9.65 6.78 26.68
N ALA A 296 -9.68 7.03 25.37
CA ALA A 296 -8.54 7.44 24.52
C ALA A 296 -7.85 8.77 24.91
N THR A 297 -8.10 9.26 26.13
CA THR A 297 -7.46 10.44 26.70
C THR A 297 -6.64 10.12 27.95
N GLN A 298 -6.73 8.90 28.50
CA GLN A 298 -6.07 8.45 29.72
C GLN A 298 -5.52 7.02 29.59
N TRP A 299 -4.21 6.84 29.69
CA TRP A 299 -3.55 5.53 29.48
C TRP A 299 -2.72 5.01 30.66
N SER A 300 -2.62 5.77 31.75
CA SER A 300 -1.70 5.47 32.86
C SER A 300 -2.33 5.85 34.19
N ASP A 301 -2.16 4.97 35.18
CA ASP A 301 -2.55 5.11 36.59
C ASP A 301 -1.32 4.68 37.41
N ALA A 302 -0.47 5.63 37.79
CA ALA A 302 0.85 5.36 38.34
C ALA A 302 0.85 4.86 39.80
N ASP A 303 -0.25 5.05 40.55
CA ASP A 303 -0.36 4.64 41.96
C ASP A 303 -1.54 3.73 42.31
N GLY A 304 -2.51 3.56 41.41
CA GLY A 304 -3.55 2.54 41.42
C GLY A 304 -4.89 2.97 42.02
N ASP A 305 -5.27 4.24 41.84
CA ASP A 305 -6.48 4.84 42.45
C ASP A 305 -7.70 4.89 41.50
N GLY A 306 -7.46 4.93 40.19
CA GLY A 306 -8.49 4.97 39.15
C GLY A 306 -8.78 6.33 38.51
N TYR A 307 -7.91 7.33 38.69
CA TYR A 307 -7.83 8.54 37.86
C TYR A 307 -6.57 8.51 36.98
N GLY A 308 -6.58 9.24 35.84
CA GLY A 308 -5.56 9.10 34.80
C GLY A 308 -4.45 10.15 34.85
N ASP A 309 -3.19 9.70 34.70
CA ASP A 309 -1.97 10.52 34.78
C ASP A 309 -1.83 11.60 33.68
N ASN A 310 -2.63 11.56 32.60
CA ASN A 310 -2.47 12.52 31.50
C ASN A 310 -3.16 13.86 31.84
N PRO A 311 -2.40 14.96 32.06
CA PRO A 311 -2.96 16.24 32.48
C PRO A 311 -3.75 16.97 31.37
N THR A 312 -3.89 16.38 30.19
CA THR A 312 -4.73 16.90 29.09
C THR A 312 -5.93 16.01 28.75
N GLY A 313 -6.14 14.90 29.48
CA GLY A 313 -7.30 14.03 29.29
C GLY A 313 -8.56 14.48 30.03
N ASP A 314 -9.63 13.70 29.91
CA ASP A 314 -10.85 13.86 30.70
C ASP A 314 -10.59 13.40 32.15
N ASP A 315 -11.26 14.06 33.13
CA ASP A 315 -11.11 13.91 34.59
C ASP A 315 -9.68 13.52 35.08
N PRO A 316 -8.64 14.32 34.76
CA PRO A 316 -7.24 13.96 34.96
C PRO A 316 -6.78 14.08 36.41
N ASP A 317 -5.85 13.22 36.81
CA ASP A 317 -5.28 13.18 38.15
C ASP A 317 -4.32 14.36 38.40
N ALA A 318 -4.63 15.16 39.42
CA ALA A 318 -3.79 16.26 39.88
C ALA A 318 -2.55 15.80 40.69
N PHE A 319 -2.51 14.55 41.19
CA PHE A 319 -1.58 14.09 42.22
C PHE A 319 -0.74 12.84 41.91
N THR A 320 -0.95 12.08 40.83
CA THR A 320 -0.13 11.05 40.08
C THR A 320 0.83 10.10 40.81
N ASN A 321 0.94 10.18 42.13
CA ASN A 321 1.89 9.50 43.01
C ASN A 321 1.32 9.34 44.45
N ASP A 322 0.09 9.79 44.71
CA ASP A 322 -0.63 9.61 45.97
C ASP A 322 -2.10 9.21 45.74
N SER A 323 -2.36 7.90 45.66
CA SER A 323 -3.66 7.18 45.58
C SER A 323 -4.69 7.48 46.70
N THR A 324 -4.58 8.62 47.35
CA THR A 324 -5.56 9.17 48.27
C THR A 324 -6.01 10.59 47.91
N GLN A 325 -5.43 11.21 46.88
CA GLN A 325 -5.82 12.48 46.28
C GLN A 325 -5.83 12.35 44.76
N TRP A 326 -6.78 13.01 44.10
CA TRP A 326 -6.92 12.97 42.63
C TRP A 326 -7.38 14.30 42.01
N ALA A 327 -7.84 15.25 42.84
CA ALA A 327 -8.39 16.53 42.40
C ALA A 327 -7.91 17.67 43.30
N ASP A 328 -7.56 18.79 42.67
CA ASP A 328 -7.18 20.06 43.29
C ASP A 328 -8.10 21.15 42.70
N SER A 329 -9.15 21.55 43.45
CA SER A 329 -10.19 22.44 42.94
C SER A 329 -9.77 23.91 42.78
N ASP A 330 -8.67 24.35 43.42
CA ASP A 330 -8.24 25.76 43.41
C ASP A 330 -6.74 26.01 43.15
N GLN A 331 -5.98 24.93 42.94
CA GLN A 331 -4.59 24.88 42.47
C GLN A 331 -3.57 25.39 43.50
N ASP A 332 -3.81 25.10 44.79
CA ASP A 332 -2.90 25.42 45.90
C ASP A 332 -1.88 24.30 46.21
N GLY A 333 -2.13 23.06 45.75
CA GLY A 333 -1.30 21.88 45.96
C GLY A 333 -1.72 20.96 47.13
N TYR A 334 -2.89 21.16 47.74
CA TYR A 334 -3.53 20.23 48.68
C TYR A 334 -4.76 19.57 48.02
N GLY A 335 -5.01 18.29 48.30
CA GLY A 335 -6.03 17.52 47.57
C GLY A 335 -7.43 17.57 48.18
N ASP A 336 -8.47 17.68 47.34
CA ASP A 336 -9.89 17.82 47.70
C ASP A 336 -10.41 16.71 48.64
N ASN A 337 -9.78 15.53 48.67
CA ASN A 337 -10.16 14.44 49.56
C ASN A 337 -9.55 14.66 50.96
N ALA A 338 -10.32 15.31 51.83
CA ALA A 338 -10.02 15.52 53.25
C ALA A 338 -9.83 14.24 54.13
N ASN A 339 -9.68 13.06 53.54
CA ASN A 339 -9.28 11.82 54.22
C ASN A 339 -7.97 11.21 53.66
N GLY A 340 -7.39 11.79 52.61
CA GLY A 340 -6.10 11.41 52.06
C GLY A 340 -4.91 12.01 52.81
N ASN A 341 -3.72 11.82 52.27
CA ASN A 341 -2.51 12.52 52.69
C ASN A 341 -2.62 13.99 52.22
N ASP A 342 -2.12 14.92 53.03
CA ASP A 342 -2.06 16.36 52.72
C ASP A 342 -3.35 16.89 52.05
N GLY A 343 -4.50 16.46 52.60
CA GLY A 343 -5.84 16.76 52.09
C GLY A 343 -6.43 18.05 52.65
N ASP A 344 -7.01 18.84 51.77
CA ASP A 344 -7.49 20.17 52.08
C ASP A 344 -8.78 20.18 52.93
N ASN A 345 -8.86 21.18 53.79
CA ASN A 345 -9.99 21.52 54.63
C ASN A 345 -10.78 22.74 54.08
N CYS A 346 -10.26 23.38 53.03
CA CYS A 346 -10.67 24.67 52.49
C CYS A 346 -10.86 24.76 50.94
N PRO A 347 -11.28 23.71 50.17
CA PRO A 347 -10.99 23.49 48.72
C PRO A 347 -11.76 24.37 47.71
N ASN A 348 -11.87 25.66 48.04
CA ASN A 348 -12.41 26.78 47.29
C ASN A 348 -11.60 28.06 47.70
N THR A 349 -10.30 27.90 47.98
CA THR A 349 -9.35 28.97 48.29
C THR A 349 -9.23 29.92 47.09
N PRO A 350 -9.09 31.25 47.29
CA PRO A 350 -8.92 32.16 46.17
C PRO A 350 -7.56 31.93 45.47
N LEU A 351 -7.60 31.44 44.23
CA LEU A 351 -6.44 31.14 43.38
C LEU A 351 -5.31 32.19 43.52
N GLY A 352 -4.16 31.75 44.04
CA GLY A 352 -2.97 32.58 44.25
C GLY A 352 -2.82 33.23 45.64
N GLU A 353 -3.74 32.97 46.58
CA GLU A 353 -3.48 33.20 48.01
C GLU A 353 -2.50 32.14 48.57
N VAL A 354 -1.91 32.42 49.74
CA VAL A 354 -0.94 31.52 50.39
C VAL A 354 -1.60 30.81 51.56
N VAL A 355 -1.50 29.48 51.56
CA VAL A 355 -2.17 28.57 52.50
C VAL A 355 -1.24 28.05 53.60
N ASP A 356 -1.84 27.47 54.65
CA ASP A 356 -1.17 26.89 55.81
C ASP A 356 -0.86 25.38 55.64
N GLU A 357 -0.58 24.65 56.72
CA GLU A 357 -0.40 23.18 56.72
C GLU A 357 -1.73 22.39 56.58
N SER A 358 -2.85 23.09 56.30
CA SER A 358 -4.21 22.53 56.24
C SER A 358 -4.94 22.83 54.90
N GLY A 359 -4.26 23.49 53.95
CA GLY A 359 -4.79 24.04 52.69
C GLY A 359 -5.67 25.29 52.86
N CYS A 360 -5.71 25.88 54.05
CA CYS A 360 -6.50 27.08 54.31
C CYS A 360 -5.65 28.35 54.19
N SER A 361 -6.14 29.35 53.44
CA SER A 361 -5.52 30.67 53.40
C SER A 361 -5.90 31.53 54.60
N GLN A 362 -5.13 32.61 54.81
CA GLN A 362 -5.39 33.59 55.87
C GLN A 362 -6.78 34.28 55.75
N SER A 363 -7.43 34.24 54.58
CA SER A 363 -8.81 34.76 54.38
C SER A 363 -9.92 33.77 54.75
N GLN A 364 -9.57 32.51 55.09
CA GLN A 364 -10.49 31.46 55.53
C GLN A 364 -10.32 31.07 57.01
N ILE A 365 -9.18 31.40 57.64
CA ILE A 365 -8.85 31.04 59.02
C ILE A 365 -9.35 32.11 60.02
N ASP A 366 -9.94 31.66 61.13
CA ASP A 366 -10.34 32.44 62.32
C ASP A 366 -9.70 31.78 63.56
N ASP A 367 -8.51 32.23 63.94
CA ASP A 367 -7.69 31.59 64.99
C ASP A 367 -8.24 31.76 66.41
N ASP A 368 -8.85 32.91 66.71
CA ASP A 368 -9.32 33.26 68.07
C ASP A 368 -10.83 33.05 68.31
N MET A 369 -11.58 32.76 67.22
CA MET A 369 -13.00 32.44 67.18
C MET A 369 -13.91 33.63 67.56
N ASP A 370 -13.57 34.85 67.11
CA ASP A 370 -14.41 36.05 67.22
C ASP A 370 -15.35 36.28 66.02
N LEU A 371 -15.16 35.55 64.91
CA LEU A 371 -15.84 35.65 63.60
C LEU A 371 -15.32 36.73 62.63
N VAL A 372 -14.06 37.16 62.78
CA VAL A 372 -13.30 37.95 61.80
C VAL A 372 -12.11 37.11 61.33
N MET A 373 -11.95 36.96 60.00
CA MET A 373 -10.86 36.16 59.44
C MET A 373 -9.51 36.85 59.60
N ASN A 374 -8.46 36.05 59.72
CA ASN A 374 -7.10 36.49 60.08
C ASN A 374 -6.47 37.52 59.12
N ASP A 375 -6.95 37.64 57.87
CA ASP A 375 -6.46 38.60 56.87
C ASP A 375 -6.97 40.04 57.12
N VAL A 376 -8.17 40.15 57.72
CA VAL A 376 -8.82 41.42 58.07
C VAL A 376 -8.86 41.69 59.58
N ASP A 377 -8.44 40.74 60.41
CA ASP A 377 -8.27 40.95 61.84
C ASP A 377 -6.99 41.75 62.18
N ALA A 378 -7.13 42.72 63.08
CA ALA A 378 -6.03 43.53 63.63
C ALA A 378 -5.73 43.20 65.10
N CYS A 379 -6.41 42.22 65.70
CA CYS A 379 -6.39 41.90 67.12
C CYS A 379 -6.46 40.38 67.44
N PRO A 380 -5.52 39.52 66.93
CA PRO A 380 -5.61 38.04 66.92
C PRO A 380 -5.30 37.35 68.26
N ASP A 381 -5.88 37.89 69.33
CA ASP A 381 -5.78 37.45 70.73
C ASP A 381 -7.11 37.77 71.46
N THR A 382 -8.19 38.01 70.70
CA THR A 382 -9.51 38.37 71.19
C THR A 382 -10.23 37.14 71.72
N ALA A 383 -10.75 37.24 72.95
CA ALA A 383 -11.33 36.08 73.61
C ALA A 383 -12.69 35.68 72.99
N ALA A 384 -12.70 34.65 72.14
CA ALA A 384 -13.86 33.92 71.58
C ALA A 384 -15.24 34.31 72.18
N GLY A 385 -16.08 34.97 71.37
CA GLY A 385 -17.41 35.43 71.79
C GLY A 385 -17.45 36.75 72.57
N GLN A 386 -16.40 37.57 72.47
CA GLN A 386 -16.47 39.02 72.70
C GLN A 386 -17.40 39.69 71.66
N SER A 387 -17.53 41.02 71.72
CA SER A 387 -18.20 41.78 70.66
C SER A 387 -17.23 42.81 70.11
N VAL A 388 -16.87 42.62 68.84
CA VAL A 388 -15.71 43.22 68.20
C VAL A 388 -16.11 44.27 67.17
N ASN A 389 -15.12 44.98 66.62
CA ASN A 389 -15.34 45.92 65.53
C ASN A 389 -15.24 45.20 64.16
N ALA A 390 -14.99 45.93 63.08
CA ALA A 390 -14.87 45.34 61.73
C ALA A 390 -13.46 44.79 61.40
N VAL A 391 -12.56 44.72 62.39
CA VAL A 391 -11.17 44.25 62.30
C VAL A 391 -10.76 43.51 63.60
N GLY A 392 -11.67 42.67 64.11
CA GLY A 392 -11.58 41.82 65.34
C GLY A 392 -11.30 42.52 66.69
N CYS A 393 -10.93 43.80 66.68
CA CYS A 393 -10.58 44.49 67.92
C CYS A 393 -11.78 44.72 68.86
N ALA A 394 -11.80 44.00 69.98
CA ALA A 394 -12.65 44.32 71.12
C ALA A 394 -12.26 45.68 71.76
N GLN A 395 -13.22 46.33 72.41
CA GLN A 395 -13.10 47.70 72.96
C GLN A 395 -11.93 47.91 73.95
N ASN A 396 -11.36 46.85 74.51
CA ASN A 396 -10.22 46.86 75.44
C ASN A 396 -8.84 46.63 74.78
N GLN A 397 -8.79 46.33 73.48
CA GLN A 397 -7.55 46.20 72.69
C GLN A 397 -7.27 47.43 71.83
N LEU A 398 -8.28 48.31 71.63
CA LEU A 398 -8.12 49.53 70.84
C LEU A 398 -7.13 50.54 71.46
N ASP A 399 -6.22 50.99 70.60
CA ASP A 399 -5.18 52.00 70.77
C ASP A 399 -5.34 52.92 69.54
N ASP A 400 -5.97 54.10 69.71
CA ASP A 400 -6.44 54.94 68.58
C ASP A 400 -5.30 55.69 67.86
N ASP A 401 -4.12 55.80 68.49
CA ASP A 401 -2.93 56.49 67.98
C ASP A 401 -1.67 55.61 67.84
N GLY A 402 -1.67 54.40 68.39
CA GLY A 402 -0.69 53.35 68.11
C GLY A 402 0.62 53.50 68.88
N ASP A 403 0.55 53.98 70.13
CA ASP A 403 1.73 54.26 70.95
C ASP A 403 2.11 53.11 71.92
N MET A 404 1.33 52.02 71.89
CA MET A 404 1.38 50.84 72.76
C MET A 404 0.71 51.02 74.14
N VAL A 405 0.02 52.13 74.38
CA VAL A 405 -0.79 52.38 75.58
C VAL A 405 -2.27 52.53 75.18
N ASN A 406 -3.04 51.43 75.30
CA ASN A 406 -4.46 51.43 74.88
C ASN A 406 -5.29 52.59 75.45
N ASN A 407 -6.38 52.91 74.76
CA ASN A 407 -7.33 54.01 75.02
C ASN A 407 -7.90 54.11 76.45
N THR A 408 -7.73 53.07 77.28
CA THR A 408 -8.18 53.06 78.68
C THR A 408 -7.13 53.61 79.65
N TRP A 409 -5.85 53.65 79.24
CA TRP A 409 -4.70 54.02 80.08
C TRP A 409 -3.83 55.15 79.54
N ASP A 410 -3.92 55.49 78.24
CA ASP A 410 -3.26 56.67 77.69
C ASP A 410 -3.70 57.98 78.40
N SER A 411 -2.79 58.95 78.43
CA SER A 411 -2.98 60.32 78.91
C SER A 411 -2.49 61.42 77.94
N CYS A 412 -1.97 61.06 76.77
CA CYS A 412 -1.41 61.93 75.73
C CYS A 412 -2.04 61.71 74.31
N PRO A 413 -3.38 61.61 74.13
CA PRO A 413 -3.95 61.07 72.88
C PRO A 413 -3.56 61.84 71.62
N GLY A 414 -3.09 61.11 70.62
CA GLY A 414 -2.48 61.64 69.40
C GLY A 414 -0.94 61.66 69.46
N THR A 415 -0.32 60.73 70.19
CA THR A 415 1.11 60.49 70.16
C THR A 415 1.52 59.84 68.84
N PRO A 416 2.61 60.27 68.16
CA PRO A 416 3.02 59.65 66.91
C PRO A 416 3.46 58.19 67.11
N MET A 417 2.72 57.27 66.48
CA MET A 417 3.01 55.84 66.37
C MET A 417 4.51 55.55 66.21
N GLY A 418 5.04 54.66 67.04
CA GLY A 418 6.47 54.27 67.03
C GLY A 418 7.42 55.19 67.82
N SER A 419 6.93 56.23 68.50
CA SER A 419 7.74 57.03 69.44
C SER A 419 8.14 56.22 70.69
N GLU A 420 9.31 56.47 71.29
CA GLU A 420 9.57 56.01 72.67
C GLU A 420 8.73 56.83 73.66
N VAL A 421 7.68 56.22 74.21
CA VAL A 421 6.74 56.82 75.16
C VAL A 421 7.03 56.44 76.61
N ASP A 422 6.60 57.29 77.55
CA ASP A 422 6.58 56.93 78.97
C ASP A 422 5.30 56.15 79.36
N LEU A 423 5.20 55.77 80.64
CA LEU A 423 4.08 54.97 81.18
C LEU A 423 2.70 55.68 81.21
N ALA A 424 2.57 56.83 80.55
CA ALA A 424 1.33 57.58 80.36
C ALA A 424 1.06 57.96 78.88
N GLY A 425 1.79 57.35 77.94
CA GLY A 425 1.64 57.56 76.50
C GLY A 425 2.37 58.79 75.94
N CYS A 426 3.33 59.35 76.69
CA CYS A 426 3.89 60.67 76.36
C CYS A 426 5.34 60.59 75.82
N ALA A 427 5.50 60.85 74.51
CA ALA A 427 6.77 60.78 73.78
C ALA A 427 7.73 61.94 74.09
N ASP A 428 9.03 61.79 73.77
CA ASP A 428 9.98 62.93 73.77
C ASP A 428 9.63 63.96 72.68
N SER A 429 8.96 63.52 71.59
CA SER A 429 8.33 64.35 70.56
C SER A 429 7.14 65.19 71.04
N GLN A 430 6.98 65.36 72.35
CA GLN A 430 6.01 66.22 73.02
C GLN A 430 6.65 67.09 74.12
N LYS A 431 7.99 67.12 74.21
CA LYS A 431 8.78 67.79 75.26
C LYS A 431 9.68 68.90 74.65
N ASP A 432 9.98 69.92 75.46
CA ASP A 432 10.79 71.10 75.11
C ASP A 432 11.54 71.53 76.40
N SER A 433 12.87 71.40 76.41
CA SER A 433 13.74 71.61 77.57
C SER A 433 14.45 72.96 77.59
N ASP A 434 14.64 73.58 76.43
CA ASP A 434 15.40 74.83 76.21
C ASP A 434 14.47 76.06 76.15
N ASN A 435 13.24 75.87 75.68
CA ASN A 435 12.15 76.85 75.50
C ASN A 435 12.36 77.83 74.32
N ASP A 436 13.03 77.41 73.24
CA ASP A 436 13.03 78.14 71.96
C ASP A 436 11.79 77.88 71.08
N LEU A 437 10.94 76.91 71.46
CA LEU A 437 9.70 76.40 70.82
C LEU A 437 9.89 75.26 69.80
N VAL A 438 11.10 74.76 69.62
CA VAL A 438 11.39 73.45 69.02
C VAL A 438 11.38 72.38 70.12
N LYS A 439 11.22 71.11 69.75
CA LYS A 439 11.10 69.99 70.69
C LYS A 439 12.39 69.19 70.81
N ASP A 440 12.58 68.56 71.96
CA ASP A 440 13.82 67.88 72.38
C ASP A 440 14.26 66.74 71.45
N ASP A 441 13.34 66.19 70.64
CA ASP A 441 13.56 65.11 69.67
C ASP A 441 14.07 65.60 68.30
N VAL A 442 13.73 66.83 67.92
CA VAL A 442 14.10 67.43 66.61
C VAL A 442 15.12 68.57 66.73
N ASP A 443 15.40 69.06 67.94
CA ASP A 443 16.40 70.10 68.19
C ASP A 443 17.85 69.61 67.99
N GLN A 444 18.43 69.99 66.85
CA GLN A 444 19.83 69.75 66.48
C GLN A 444 20.78 70.85 66.97
N CYS A 445 20.25 71.95 67.51
CA CYS A 445 21.00 73.07 68.06
C CYS A 445 20.66 73.36 69.55
N PRO A 446 20.79 72.38 70.48
CA PRO A 446 20.22 72.40 71.86
C PRO A 446 20.93 73.30 72.88
N ASN A 447 21.35 74.48 72.44
CA ASN A 447 21.85 75.60 73.22
C ASN A 447 21.46 76.96 72.57
N THR A 448 20.45 76.99 71.69
CA THR A 448 20.04 78.22 71.00
C THR A 448 19.52 79.25 72.01
N ALA A 449 19.74 80.54 71.76
CA ALA A 449 19.40 81.58 72.73
C ALA A 449 17.87 81.77 72.78
N PRO A 450 17.17 81.54 73.91
CA PRO A 450 15.70 81.49 73.92
C PRO A 450 15.04 82.77 73.40
N GLY A 451 14.15 82.60 72.43
CA GLY A 451 13.52 83.70 71.67
C GLY A 451 14.34 84.22 70.49
N SER A 452 15.31 83.45 70.00
CA SER A 452 15.86 83.59 68.64
C SER A 452 14.82 83.17 67.60
N ALA A 453 15.04 83.49 66.33
CA ALA A 453 14.31 82.86 65.23
C ALA A 453 15.09 81.61 64.82
N VAL A 454 14.44 80.46 64.90
CA VAL A 454 14.98 79.14 64.57
C VAL A 454 14.13 78.48 63.49
N ASP A 455 14.70 77.48 62.83
CA ASP A 455 14.00 76.61 61.91
C ASP A 455 13.34 75.41 62.61
N GLY A 456 12.96 74.39 61.84
CA GLY A 456 12.33 73.17 62.36
C GLY A 456 13.24 72.27 63.21
N VAL A 457 14.53 72.57 63.32
CA VAL A 457 15.52 71.77 64.07
C VAL A 457 16.32 72.60 65.08
N GLY A 458 15.76 73.72 65.54
CA GLY A 458 16.35 74.57 66.60
C GLY A 458 17.50 75.47 66.13
N CYS A 459 17.83 75.42 64.83
CA CYS A 459 19.02 76.07 64.28
C CYS A 459 18.70 77.43 63.65
N ALA A 460 19.60 78.39 63.82
CA ALA A 460 19.49 79.72 63.21
C ALA A 460 19.94 79.71 61.74
N ASP A 461 19.32 80.56 60.91
CA ASP A 461 19.51 80.54 59.44
C ASP A 461 20.95 80.79 58.97
N GLU A 462 21.81 81.43 59.75
CA GLU A 462 23.20 81.69 59.37
C GLU A 462 24.19 80.52 59.65
N GLN A 463 23.69 79.30 59.87
CA GLN A 463 24.48 78.17 60.39
C GLN A 463 24.37 76.83 59.64
N LYS A 464 23.68 76.75 58.50
CA LYS A 464 23.33 75.47 57.85
C LYS A 464 24.17 75.16 56.61
N ASP A 465 24.48 73.87 56.45
CA ASP A 465 25.38 73.25 55.48
C ASP A 465 25.06 71.74 55.54
N THR A 466 24.08 71.30 54.75
CA THR A 466 23.33 70.04 54.98
C THR A 466 24.14 68.77 54.71
N ASP A 467 24.98 68.74 53.68
CA ASP A 467 25.81 67.57 53.31
C ASP A 467 27.31 67.76 53.55
N ASN A 468 27.76 69.00 53.80
CA ASN A 468 29.16 69.39 53.98
C ASN A 468 30.00 69.31 52.68
N ASP A 469 29.40 69.47 51.49
CA ASP A 469 30.12 69.58 50.21
C ASP A 469 30.93 70.89 50.07
N SER A 470 30.63 71.89 50.93
CA SER A 470 31.17 73.27 51.01
C SER A 470 30.38 74.37 50.26
N VAL A 471 29.20 74.07 49.74
CA VAL A 471 28.11 75.00 49.42
C VAL A 471 27.19 75.09 50.63
N LEU A 472 26.67 76.29 50.94
CA LEU A 472 25.70 76.45 52.03
C LEU A 472 24.28 76.26 51.49
N ASP A 473 23.35 75.76 52.31
CA ASP A 473 21.91 75.58 52.00
C ASP A 473 21.25 76.76 51.26
N SER A 474 21.77 77.99 51.42
CA SER A 474 21.26 79.20 50.76
C SER A 474 21.57 79.32 49.26
N ASP A 475 22.56 78.58 48.77
CA ASP A 475 23.10 78.64 47.41
C ASP A 475 23.17 77.25 46.73
N ASP A 476 22.71 76.20 47.41
CA ASP A 476 22.74 74.80 46.97
C ASP A 476 21.40 74.33 46.35
N ILE A 477 21.49 73.41 45.38
CA ILE A 477 20.37 72.75 44.68
C ILE A 477 20.44 71.22 44.80
N CYS A 478 21.60 70.64 45.13
CA CYS A 478 21.79 69.19 45.32
C CYS A 478 22.31 68.88 46.73
N PRO A 479 21.49 69.03 47.79
CA PRO A 479 21.90 69.05 49.20
C PRO A 479 22.29 67.70 49.82
N TYR A 480 22.77 66.76 49.00
CA TYR A 480 23.21 65.41 49.37
C TYR A 480 24.32 64.88 48.43
N THR A 481 25.31 65.71 48.13
CA THR A 481 26.36 65.42 47.14
C THR A 481 27.40 64.41 47.63
N PRO A 482 27.72 63.35 46.87
CA PRO A 482 28.60 62.27 47.32
C PRO A 482 29.99 62.73 47.80
N ALA A 483 30.29 62.47 49.07
CA ALA A 483 31.48 62.95 49.75
C ALA A 483 32.80 62.46 49.12
N GLY A 484 33.41 63.32 48.29
CA GLY A 484 34.66 63.04 47.58
C GLY A 484 34.61 63.40 46.09
N GLU A 485 33.41 63.63 45.55
CA GLU A 485 33.23 64.25 44.23
C GLU A 485 33.47 65.78 44.28
N ILE A 486 33.37 66.44 43.12
CA ILE A 486 33.52 67.89 43.02
C ILE A 486 32.18 68.47 42.54
N PRO A 487 31.44 69.20 43.39
CA PRO A 487 30.19 69.85 43.01
C PRO A 487 30.41 70.95 41.96
N ASP A 488 29.38 71.22 41.16
CA ASP A 488 29.33 72.44 40.35
C ASP A 488 28.85 73.67 41.16
N SER A 489 28.54 74.80 40.50
CA SER A 489 28.15 76.03 41.21
C SER A 489 26.78 75.96 41.90
N ASN A 490 26.06 74.86 41.76
CA ASN A 490 24.75 74.60 42.33
C ASN A 490 24.75 73.35 43.26
N GLY A 491 25.92 72.89 43.73
CA GLY A 491 26.09 71.67 44.53
C GLY A 491 26.16 70.37 43.72
N CYS A 492 25.52 70.28 42.55
CA CYS A 492 25.39 69.00 41.84
C CYS A 492 26.70 68.50 41.20
N SER A 493 27.05 67.23 41.42
CA SER A 493 28.18 66.52 40.79
C SER A 493 27.83 65.97 39.39
N GLY A 494 28.54 64.94 38.91
CA GLY A 494 28.23 64.21 37.67
C GLY A 494 27.27 63.03 37.88
N SER A 495 27.45 62.28 38.97
CA SER A 495 26.67 61.08 39.33
C SER A 495 25.27 61.36 39.93
N GLN A 496 24.80 62.61 39.78
CA GLN A 496 23.51 63.12 40.25
C GLN A 496 22.72 63.76 39.10
N LYS A 497 23.08 63.46 37.85
CA LYS A 497 22.48 64.04 36.65
C LYS A 497 21.89 62.94 35.79
N ASP A 498 20.64 63.17 35.41
CA ASP A 498 19.71 62.30 34.72
C ASP A 498 18.89 63.29 33.87
N THR A 499 19.05 63.22 32.55
CA THR A 499 18.64 64.28 31.61
C THR A 499 17.21 64.10 31.09
N ASP A 500 16.74 62.86 31.01
CA ASP A 500 15.43 62.43 30.49
C ASP A 500 14.51 61.83 31.56
N SER A 501 15.02 61.55 32.78
CA SER A 501 14.28 61.13 33.98
C SER A 501 13.76 59.70 33.93
N ASP A 502 14.62 58.76 33.50
CA ASP A 502 14.36 57.31 33.48
C ASP A 502 14.94 56.55 34.70
N TYR A 503 15.59 57.28 35.63
CA TYR A 503 16.32 56.79 36.81
C TYR A 503 17.74 56.21 36.56
N VAL A 504 18.28 56.31 35.35
CA VAL A 504 19.69 56.00 35.01
C VAL A 504 20.44 57.32 34.77
N THR A 505 21.69 57.42 35.25
CA THR A 505 22.45 58.68 35.20
C THR A 505 23.20 58.89 33.88
N ASP A 506 23.38 60.16 33.49
CA ASP A 506 24.07 60.67 32.29
C ASP A 506 25.45 60.01 31.99
N ASP A 507 26.08 59.37 32.97
CA ASP A 507 27.41 58.76 32.88
C ASP A 507 27.41 57.23 32.65
N ILE A 508 26.25 56.57 32.71
CA ILE A 508 26.06 55.14 32.43
C ILE A 508 24.91 54.82 31.46
N ASP A 509 23.99 55.76 31.23
CA ASP A 509 22.94 55.70 30.20
C ASP A 509 23.50 55.57 28.77
N GLN A 510 22.82 54.76 27.95
CA GLN A 510 23.08 54.58 26.52
C GLN A 510 21.89 54.98 25.62
N CYS A 511 20.71 55.24 26.20
CA CYS A 511 19.45 55.43 25.48
C CYS A 511 18.88 56.88 25.52
N SER A 512 19.29 57.74 26.46
CA SER A 512 19.32 59.23 26.47
C SER A 512 18.09 60.07 26.04
N GLN A 513 17.00 59.45 25.58
CA GLN A 513 15.65 60.01 25.40
C GLN A 513 14.57 58.95 25.69
N THR A 514 14.75 58.19 26.76
CA THR A 514 13.74 57.24 27.26
C THR A 514 12.54 57.99 27.85
N GLU A 515 11.33 57.43 27.75
CA GLU A 515 10.13 58.11 28.26
C GLU A 515 10.06 58.02 29.80
N ALA A 516 10.13 59.17 30.47
CA ALA A 516 10.24 59.29 31.92
C ALA A 516 9.20 58.43 32.69
N GLY A 517 9.69 57.43 33.41
CA GLY A 517 8.87 56.46 34.14
C GLY A 517 8.64 55.12 33.43
N ALA A 518 9.23 54.89 32.26
CA ALA A 518 9.35 53.55 31.68
C ALA A 518 10.23 52.63 32.56
N SER A 519 10.02 51.31 32.45
CA SER A 519 10.93 50.33 33.05
C SER A 519 12.15 50.16 32.14
N VAL A 520 13.33 50.52 32.64
CA VAL A 520 14.60 50.46 31.90
C VAL A 520 15.52 49.38 32.45
N ASP A 521 16.37 48.84 31.57
CA ASP A 521 17.42 47.91 31.96
C ASP A 521 18.67 48.62 32.50
N ALA A 522 19.73 47.85 32.75
CA ALA A 522 20.95 48.33 33.41
C ALA A 522 21.77 49.35 32.60
N VAL A 523 21.31 49.77 31.42
CA VAL A 523 21.95 50.80 30.57
C VAL A 523 20.99 51.91 30.09
N GLY A 524 19.81 52.06 30.72
CA GLY A 524 18.85 53.15 30.42
C GLY A 524 17.88 52.86 29.27
N CYS A 525 17.89 51.65 28.72
CA CYS A 525 17.03 51.28 27.60
C CYS A 525 15.76 50.59 28.11
N SER A 526 14.58 51.11 27.73
CA SER A 526 13.32 50.39 27.95
C SER A 526 13.12 49.29 26.91
N GLU A 527 12.20 48.37 27.17
CA GLU A 527 11.85 47.27 26.24
C GLU A 527 11.44 47.81 24.85
N ALA A 528 10.81 48.99 24.79
CA ALA A 528 10.43 49.64 23.53
C ALA A 528 11.59 50.30 22.75
N GLN A 529 12.84 50.15 23.22
CA GLN A 529 14.07 50.71 22.63
C GLN A 529 15.16 49.66 22.38
N ARG A 530 14.94 48.39 22.72
CA ARG A 530 15.94 47.31 22.53
C ARG A 530 15.94 46.83 21.07
N ASP A 531 17.13 46.51 20.60
CA ASP A 531 17.50 45.98 19.27
C ASP A 531 18.74 45.12 19.56
N SER A 532 18.53 43.80 19.70
CA SER A 532 19.50 42.89 20.33
C SER A 532 20.55 42.31 19.39
N ASP A 533 20.26 42.14 18.10
CA ASP A 533 21.23 41.67 17.09
C ASP A 533 21.76 42.80 16.16
N GLY A 534 21.03 43.92 16.06
CA GLY A 534 21.42 45.10 15.29
C GLY A 534 20.89 45.13 13.86
N ASP A 535 19.86 44.35 13.49
CA ASP A 535 19.30 44.34 12.14
C ASP A 535 18.57 45.66 11.77
N GLY A 536 17.90 46.28 12.74
CA GLY A 536 17.15 47.53 12.63
C GLY A 536 15.67 47.46 13.04
N VAL A 537 15.15 46.27 13.36
CA VAL A 537 13.88 46.03 14.06
C VAL A 537 14.17 46.08 15.58
N LYS A 538 13.21 45.69 16.43
CA LYS A 538 13.33 45.77 17.90
C LYS A 538 12.82 44.50 18.54
N ASP A 539 13.40 44.07 19.65
CA ASP A 539 12.99 42.88 20.45
C ASP A 539 11.49 42.73 20.82
N ILE A 540 10.66 43.75 20.61
CA ILE A 540 9.20 43.75 20.85
C ILE A 540 8.36 43.71 19.56
N ASP A 541 8.98 44.03 18.43
CA ASP A 541 8.45 44.04 17.07
C ASP A 541 9.21 43.02 16.17
N ASP A 542 10.06 42.16 16.76
CA ASP A 542 11.02 41.23 16.12
C ASP A 542 10.73 39.77 16.54
N ASP A 543 10.31 38.95 15.59
CA ASP A 543 10.05 37.51 15.77
C ASP A 543 11.30 36.64 15.49
N CYS A 544 12.40 37.24 15.00
CA CYS A 544 13.56 36.58 14.39
C CYS A 544 14.93 36.94 15.00
N ALA A 545 14.98 37.39 16.27
CA ALA A 545 16.08 37.91 17.12
C ALA A 545 17.54 37.34 17.07
N ASN A 546 18.04 36.88 15.93
CA ASN A 546 19.44 36.60 15.60
C ASN A 546 19.76 36.94 14.12
N THR A 547 18.97 37.80 13.47
CA THR A 547 19.10 38.10 12.03
C THR A 547 20.43 38.84 11.75
N PRO A 548 21.17 38.51 10.66
CA PRO A 548 22.48 39.09 10.45
C PRO A 548 22.44 40.60 10.11
N ILE A 549 23.00 41.44 11.00
CA ILE A 549 23.14 42.90 10.82
C ILE A 549 23.49 43.33 9.39
N GLY A 550 22.49 43.88 8.68
CA GLY A 550 22.60 44.36 7.30
C GLY A 550 22.03 43.45 6.21
N THR A 551 21.33 42.37 6.56
CA THR A 551 20.31 41.74 5.69
C THR A 551 19.16 42.71 5.41
N GLU A 552 18.34 42.43 4.38
CA GLU A 552 17.08 43.15 4.10
C GLU A 552 15.92 42.33 4.71
N VAL A 553 15.23 42.91 5.69
CA VAL A 553 14.30 42.24 6.60
C VAL A 553 12.89 42.82 6.52
N GLY A 554 11.90 42.08 7.03
CA GLY A 554 10.51 42.53 7.12
C GLY A 554 10.24 43.60 8.19
N ASP A 555 8.95 43.91 8.42
CA ASP A 555 8.51 44.72 9.57
C ASP A 555 8.56 43.89 10.89
N ASP A 556 9.03 42.64 10.84
CA ASP A 556 9.02 41.58 11.85
C ASP A 556 10.42 41.00 12.20
N GLY A 557 11.50 41.58 11.65
CA GLY A 557 12.90 41.15 11.90
C GLY A 557 13.36 39.91 11.13
N CYS A 558 12.46 39.26 10.37
CA CYS A 558 12.79 38.07 9.60
C CYS A 558 13.39 38.39 8.23
N GLU A 559 14.25 37.51 7.70
CA GLU A 559 14.70 37.61 6.30
C GLU A 559 13.48 37.48 5.36
N VAL A 560 13.37 38.34 4.35
CA VAL A 560 12.20 38.38 3.46
C VAL A 560 12.07 37.08 2.64
N ASP A 561 10.82 36.65 2.44
CA ASP A 561 10.36 35.58 1.54
C ASP A 561 9.27 36.22 0.65
N GLU A 562 9.39 36.19 -0.68
CA GLU A 562 8.39 36.83 -1.59
C GLU A 562 7.13 35.95 -1.83
N ASP A 563 7.15 34.64 -1.52
CA ASP A 563 6.04 33.71 -1.86
C ASP A 563 5.53 32.77 -0.75
N ASP A 564 6.07 32.87 0.46
CA ASP A 564 5.72 32.11 1.67
C ASP A 564 5.99 30.59 1.55
N ASP A 565 7.00 30.14 0.79
CA ASP A 565 7.41 28.72 0.71
C ASP A 565 8.32 28.25 1.86
N GLY A 566 8.93 29.18 2.59
CA GLY A 566 9.79 28.91 3.75
C GLY A 566 11.30 28.92 3.47
N VAL A 567 11.72 29.33 2.27
CA VAL A 567 13.12 29.57 1.91
C VAL A 567 13.33 31.06 1.60
N PRO A 568 14.06 31.84 2.44
CA PRO A 568 14.21 33.28 2.23
C PRO A 568 14.87 33.68 0.91
N ASP A 569 14.54 34.88 0.42
CA ASP A 569 15.03 35.55 -0.81
C ASP A 569 16.57 35.63 -0.89
N SER A 570 17.28 35.37 0.21
CA SER A 570 18.75 35.25 0.31
C SER A 570 19.29 34.00 -0.39
N ASP A 571 18.66 32.84 -0.14
CA ASP A 571 19.15 31.50 -0.51
C ASP A 571 18.22 30.76 -1.51
N ASP A 572 17.06 31.34 -1.81
CA ASP A 572 16.10 30.84 -2.79
C ASP A 572 16.47 31.15 -4.28
N ASP A 573 16.45 30.09 -5.10
CA ASP A 573 16.69 30.08 -6.56
C ASP A 573 15.41 30.40 -7.37
N CYS A 574 14.21 30.31 -6.77
CA CYS A 574 12.96 29.97 -7.43
C CYS A 574 11.78 30.96 -7.25
N ARG A 575 11.72 31.76 -6.17
CA ARG A 575 11.05 33.08 -5.92
C ARG A 575 9.59 33.35 -6.28
N GLN A 576 8.96 32.49 -7.06
CA GLN A 576 7.53 32.56 -7.42
C GLN A 576 6.95 31.14 -7.47
N THR A 577 7.23 30.40 -6.40
CA THR A 577 6.54 29.18 -6.00
C THR A 577 5.06 29.47 -5.76
N ASN A 578 4.19 28.48 -5.97
CA ASN A 578 2.77 28.60 -5.65
C ASN A 578 2.60 28.26 -4.16
N ALA A 579 2.17 29.23 -3.36
CA ALA A 579 1.93 29.09 -1.92
C ALA A 579 1.27 27.74 -1.54
N GLY A 580 1.93 26.98 -0.67
CA GLY A 580 1.52 25.64 -0.24
C GLY A 580 2.04 24.48 -1.11
N ALA A 581 2.90 24.73 -2.10
CA ALA A 581 3.71 23.68 -2.70
C ALA A 581 4.82 23.19 -1.73
N VAL A 582 5.26 21.95 -1.89
CA VAL A 582 6.44 21.43 -1.16
C VAL A 582 7.67 21.72 -2.01
N VAL A 583 8.71 22.29 -1.41
CA VAL A 583 9.93 22.74 -2.08
C VAL A 583 11.20 22.04 -1.59
N ASP A 584 12.23 22.05 -2.42
CA ASP A 584 13.58 21.66 -2.02
C ASP A 584 14.30 22.76 -1.23
N ASN A 585 15.54 22.48 -0.80
CA ASN A 585 16.33 23.41 0.03
C ASN A 585 16.88 24.64 -0.73
N ARG A 586 16.22 25.04 -1.84
CA ARG A 586 16.52 26.19 -2.70
C ARG A 586 15.22 26.90 -3.16
N GLY A 587 14.10 26.65 -2.49
CA GLY A 587 12.76 27.19 -2.82
C GLY A 587 12.15 26.61 -4.11
N CYS A 588 12.70 25.52 -4.66
CA CYS A 588 12.21 24.96 -5.90
C CYS A 588 11.27 23.78 -5.66
N ALA A 589 9.99 23.94 -6.01
CA ALA A 589 9.06 22.83 -6.18
C ALA A 589 9.44 21.97 -7.41
N ASP A 590 8.88 20.76 -7.52
CA ASP A 590 9.13 19.85 -8.65
C ASP A 590 8.77 20.46 -10.01
N TYR A 591 7.68 21.21 -10.13
CA TYR A 591 7.29 21.87 -11.40
C TYR A 591 8.16 23.09 -11.78
N GLN A 592 9.08 23.51 -10.89
CA GLN A 592 10.13 24.50 -11.15
C GLN A 592 11.50 23.85 -11.41
N SER A 593 11.63 22.54 -11.19
CA SER A 593 12.92 21.83 -11.19
C SER A 593 13.10 20.95 -12.42
N ASP A 594 14.29 21.03 -13.03
CA ASP A 594 14.77 20.17 -14.13
C ASP A 594 16.01 19.42 -13.62
N SER A 595 15.82 18.17 -13.19
CA SER A 595 16.84 17.42 -12.43
C SER A 595 17.99 16.89 -13.29
N ASP A 596 17.72 16.50 -14.54
CA ASP A 596 18.72 15.89 -15.44
C ASP A 596 19.22 16.83 -16.55
N ASN A 597 18.57 17.98 -16.73
CA ASN A 597 18.87 19.06 -17.68
C ASN A 597 18.52 18.72 -19.15
N ASP A 598 17.44 17.96 -19.37
CA ASP A 598 16.85 17.70 -20.69
C ASP A 598 15.88 18.80 -21.21
N ASN A 599 15.49 19.77 -20.37
CA ASN A 599 14.50 20.85 -20.57
C ASN A 599 13.01 20.48 -20.36
N VAL A 600 12.73 19.41 -19.61
CA VAL A 600 11.42 19.04 -19.04
C VAL A 600 11.50 19.22 -17.50
N MET A 601 10.38 19.50 -16.84
CA MET A 601 10.32 19.69 -15.38
C MET A 601 9.87 18.40 -14.68
N ASN A 602 10.34 18.16 -13.45
CA ASN A 602 10.09 16.93 -12.69
C ASN A 602 8.60 16.55 -12.61
N ASP A 603 7.68 17.52 -12.58
CA ASP A 603 6.22 17.29 -12.45
C ASP A 603 5.57 16.69 -13.71
N ILE A 604 6.23 16.78 -14.86
CA ILE A 604 5.76 16.26 -16.15
C ILE A 604 6.76 15.33 -16.84
N ASP A 605 7.92 15.11 -16.22
CA ASP A 605 8.97 14.20 -16.66
C ASP A 605 8.75 12.77 -16.12
N ASP A 606 8.42 11.84 -17.01
CA ASP A 606 8.26 10.42 -16.67
C ASP A 606 9.63 9.70 -16.56
N CYS A 607 10.74 10.38 -16.83
CA CYS A 607 12.02 9.79 -17.25
C CYS A 607 13.27 10.51 -16.67
N ALA A 608 13.21 10.99 -15.41
CA ALA A 608 14.15 11.86 -14.69
C ALA A 608 15.64 11.45 -14.51
N ASN A 609 16.22 10.68 -15.42
CA ASN A 609 17.66 10.38 -15.53
C ASN A 609 18.13 10.38 -17.02
N THR A 610 17.43 11.11 -17.87
CA THR A 610 17.71 11.26 -19.30
C THR A 610 19.02 12.01 -19.53
N VAL A 611 19.76 11.66 -20.59
CA VAL A 611 21.10 12.21 -20.81
C VAL A 611 21.00 13.62 -21.40
N ALA A 612 21.23 14.63 -20.55
CA ALA A 612 21.27 16.07 -20.86
C ALA A 612 21.70 16.40 -22.31
N GLY A 613 20.77 16.94 -23.11
CA GLY A 613 20.99 17.31 -24.51
C GLY A 613 20.80 16.19 -25.53
N THR A 614 20.19 15.06 -25.15
CA THR A 614 19.45 14.18 -26.06
C THR A 614 18.19 14.88 -26.59
N SER A 615 17.45 14.24 -27.50
CA SER A 615 16.14 14.71 -27.96
C SER A 615 15.06 13.86 -27.32
N VAL A 616 14.19 14.53 -26.54
CA VAL A 616 13.19 13.91 -25.69
C VAL A 616 11.78 14.17 -26.20
N ASN A 617 10.81 13.38 -25.73
CA ASN A 617 9.39 13.59 -26.01
C ASN A 617 8.84 14.74 -25.12
N THR A 618 7.51 14.86 -24.99
CA THR A 618 6.88 15.90 -24.14
C THR A 618 6.82 15.53 -22.65
N ARG A 619 7.47 14.44 -22.23
CA ARG A 619 7.47 13.86 -20.87
C ARG A 619 8.87 13.33 -20.48
N GLY A 620 9.92 14.01 -20.96
CA GLY A 620 11.34 13.74 -20.70
C GLY A 620 11.93 12.46 -21.32
N CYS A 621 11.12 11.47 -21.68
CA CYS A 621 11.63 10.23 -22.25
C CYS A 621 12.27 10.43 -23.64
N ALA A 622 13.57 10.16 -23.73
CA ALA A 622 14.30 9.98 -24.99
C ALA A 622 13.81 8.74 -25.76
N ASP A 623 14.12 8.67 -27.07
CA ASP A 623 13.71 7.57 -27.96
C ASP A 623 14.12 6.14 -27.51
N TYR A 624 15.06 6.01 -26.56
CA TYR A 624 15.54 4.72 -26.01
C TYR A 624 15.06 4.45 -24.55
N GLN A 625 14.22 5.34 -24.01
CA GLN A 625 13.62 5.27 -22.67
C GLN A 625 12.09 5.18 -22.73
N ARG A 626 11.50 5.22 -23.93
CA ARG A 626 10.08 4.94 -24.10
C ARG A 626 9.84 3.43 -24.10
N ASP A 627 8.77 3.08 -23.41
CA ASP A 627 8.07 1.81 -23.34
C ASP A 627 6.62 2.30 -23.46
N SER A 628 5.96 1.98 -24.58
CA SER A 628 4.80 2.74 -25.07
C SER A 628 3.45 2.09 -24.74
N ASP A 629 3.47 0.83 -24.29
CA ASP A 629 2.31 0.04 -23.87
C ASP A 629 2.45 -0.53 -22.45
N GLY A 630 3.68 -0.72 -21.95
CA GLY A 630 3.99 -0.97 -20.53
C GLY A 630 4.45 -2.39 -20.18
N ASP A 631 4.94 -3.19 -21.15
CA ASP A 631 5.38 -4.58 -20.90
C ASP A 631 6.73 -4.66 -20.13
N GLY A 632 7.57 -3.63 -20.22
CA GLY A 632 8.92 -3.57 -19.67
C GLY A 632 10.05 -3.57 -20.72
N THR A 633 9.70 -3.62 -22.01
CA THR A 633 10.59 -3.58 -23.17
C THR A 633 10.52 -2.20 -23.84
N PHE A 634 11.67 -1.58 -24.08
CA PHE A 634 11.69 -0.24 -24.68
C PHE A 634 11.52 -0.28 -26.21
N ASP A 635 10.82 0.72 -26.76
CA ASP A 635 10.58 1.08 -28.19
C ASP A 635 11.74 0.79 -29.17
N ASP A 636 13.00 0.84 -28.71
CA ASP A 636 14.21 0.68 -29.53
C ASP A 636 14.75 -0.76 -29.58
N LYS A 637 14.06 -1.69 -28.92
CA LYS A 637 14.39 -3.13 -28.82
C LYS A 637 13.18 -4.05 -29.00
N ASP A 638 12.00 -3.54 -28.68
CA ASP A 638 10.71 -4.17 -28.93
C ASP A 638 10.34 -4.13 -30.43
N ASP A 639 9.80 -5.24 -30.95
CA ASP A 639 9.32 -5.35 -32.34
C ASP A 639 7.81 -5.05 -32.50
N PHE A 640 7.05 -4.93 -31.40
CA PHE A 640 5.60 -4.63 -31.35
C PHE A 640 5.16 -3.42 -30.45
N PRO A 641 5.76 -2.20 -30.51
CA PRO A 641 5.65 -1.16 -29.46
C PRO A 641 4.31 -0.41 -29.25
N GLU A 642 3.17 -1.03 -29.52
CA GLU A 642 1.85 -0.56 -29.09
C GLU A 642 0.92 -1.75 -28.68
N ASP A 643 1.45 -2.93 -28.30
CA ASP A 643 0.71 -4.18 -28.03
C ASP A 643 1.32 -4.99 -26.84
N PRO A 644 0.90 -4.72 -25.58
CA PRO A 644 1.61 -5.12 -24.34
C PRO A 644 1.56 -6.62 -23.99
N ASP A 645 1.11 -7.47 -24.93
CA ASP A 645 1.11 -8.92 -24.82
C ASP A 645 2.32 -9.56 -25.56
N PHE A 646 3.14 -8.79 -26.32
CA PHE A 646 4.16 -9.28 -27.26
C PHE A 646 5.41 -8.38 -27.34
N ASP A 647 6.64 -8.95 -27.44
CA ASP A 647 7.90 -8.18 -27.41
C ASP A 647 8.92 -8.49 -28.54
N THR A 648 8.82 -9.65 -29.21
CA THR A 648 9.93 -10.18 -30.03
C THR A 648 9.47 -10.76 -31.38
N ASP A 649 10.03 -10.25 -32.50
CA ASP A 649 9.91 -10.85 -33.84
C ASP A 649 11.30 -11.22 -34.38
N THR A 650 11.78 -12.43 -34.09
CA THR A 650 13.15 -12.85 -34.43
C THR A 650 13.46 -12.83 -35.93
N ASP A 651 12.47 -12.81 -36.83
CA ASP A 651 12.71 -12.86 -38.28
C ASP A 651 12.05 -11.78 -39.16
N GLY A 652 11.14 -10.99 -38.62
CA GLY A 652 10.51 -9.81 -39.24
C GLY A 652 9.27 -10.12 -40.08
N ASP A 653 8.48 -11.13 -39.70
CA ASP A 653 7.23 -11.56 -40.34
C ASP A 653 6.02 -10.67 -39.93
N GLY A 654 6.01 -10.20 -38.68
CA GLY A 654 4.90 -9.49 -38.04
C GLY A 654 4.01 -10.37 -37.16
N VAL A 655 4.56 -11.46 -36.61
CA VAL A 655 3.93 -12.32 -35.59
C VAL A 655 4.99 -12.67 -34.54
N ASP A 656 4.64 -12.54 -33.27
CA ASP A 656 5.56 -12.68 -32.13
C ASP A 656 6.08 -14.11 -31.89
N ASP A 657 7.31 -14.23 -31.38
CA ASP A 657 8.03 -15.50 -31.13
C ASP A 657 7.27 -16.49 -30.22
N SER A 658 6.31 -16.03 -29.39
CA SER A 658 5.49 -16.87 -28.51
C SER A 658 4.25 -17.48 -29.19
N VAL A 659 3.74 -16.83 -30.25
CA VAL A 659 2.51 -17.22 -30.97
C VAL A 659 2.76 -17.67 -32.41
N ASP A 660 3.93 -17.42 -32.98
CA ASP A 660 4.34 -18.02 -34.25
C ASP A 660 4.76 -19.49 -34.11
N ALA A 661 4.29 -20.31 -35.06
CA ALA A 661 4.67 -21.71 -35.21
C ALA A 661 6.07 -21.90 -35.83
N TYR A 662 6.68 -20.86 -36.44
CA TYR A 662 8.02 -20.96 -37.05
C TYR A 662 8.89 -19.70 -36.88
N PRO A 663 9.25 -19.24 -35.66
CA PRO A 663 9.82 -17.89 -35.37
C PRO A 663 11.24 -17.58 -35.92
N LYS A 664 11.69 -18.30 -36.96
CA LYS A 664 13.02 -18.24 -37.62
C LYS A 664 12.92 -18.53 -39.14
N ASP A 665 11.72 -18.49 -39.73
CA ASP A 665 11.41 -18.62 -41.17
C ASP A 665 10.25 -17.68 -41.60
N ALA A 666 10.57 -16.38 -41.78
CA ALA A 666 9.78 -15.20 -42.23
C ALA A 666 8.96 -15.30 -43.53
N LEU A 667 8.41 -16.47 -43.79
CA LEU A 667 7.57 -16.86 -44.91
C LEU A 667 6.37 -17.70 -44.44
N ARG A 668 6.25 -17.99 -43.13
CA ARG A 668 5.42 -19.07 -42.59
C ARG A 668 4.86 -18.82 -41.17
N SER A 669 4.15 -17.72 -40.92
CA SER A 669 3.52 -17.42 -39.62
C SER A 669 2.33 -18.31 -39.17
N SER A 670 2.13 -19.51 -39.75
CA SER A 670 1.02 -20.41 -39.37
C SER A 670 1.15 -21.84 -39.92
N LEU A 671 0.49 -22.79 -39.23
CA LEU A 671 0.39 -24.19 -39.65
C LEU A 671 -0.47 -24.33 -40.92
N GLU A 672 0.03 -25.06 -41.94
CA GLU A 672 -0.68 -25.26 -43.21
C GLU A 672 -1.86 -26.24 -43.07
N GLU A 673 -3.08 -25.74 -42.79
CA GLU A 673 -4.27 -26.59 -42.82
C GLU A 673 -4.55 -27.10 -44.25
N SER A 674 -4.51 -28.43 -44.42
CA SER A 674 -4.53 -29.09 -45.73
C SER A 674 -5.91 -29.09 -46.41
N SER A 675 -6.31 -27.93 -46.97
CA SER A 675 -7.61 -27.74 -47.63
C SER A 675 -7.49 -27.11 -49.03
N GLY A 676 -6.87 -27.83 -49.96
CA GLY A 676 -6.70 -27.36 -51.34
C GLY A 676 -7.98 -27.38 -52.20
N THR A 677 -8.48 -26.21 -52.64
CA THR A 677 -9.01 -25.93 -54.01
C THR A 677 -9.58 -24.51 -54.13
N LEU A 678 -8.90 -23.60 -54.86
CA LEU A 678 -9.32 -23.10 -56.20
C LEU A 678 -8.37 -21.97 -56.68
N MET A 679 -7.84 -22.08 -57.90
CA MET A 679 -6.96 -21.06 -58.50
C MET A 679 -7.71 -20.15 -59.50
N PHE A 680 -7.14 -18.96 -59.76
CA PHE A 680 -7.56 -17.92 -60.73
C PHE A 680 -8.76 -17.05 -60.26
N VAL A 681 -8.76 -15.72 -60.41
CA VAL A 681 -7.96 -14.85 -61.31
C VAL A 681 -7.39 -13.63 -60.57
N SER A 682 -6.08 -13.43 -60.68
CA SER A 682 -5.43 -12.13 -60.47
C SER A 682 -5.18 -11.43 -61.81
N VAL A 683 -5.36 -10.10 -61.84
CA VAL A 683 -4.81 -9.06 -62.76
C VAL A 683 -5.71 -7.82 -62.65
N GLY A 684 -5.19 -6.71 -62.13
CA GLY A 684 -6.01 -5.50 -61.90
C GLY A 684 -5.23 -4.28 -61.39
N VAL A 685 -3.99 -4.10 -61.83
CA VAL A 685 -3.06 -3.07 -61.30
C VAL A 685 -3.64 -1.65 -61.40
N ILE A 686 -3.53 -0.93 -60.28
CA ILE A 686 -3.41 0.52 -60.08
C ILE A 686 -3.45 1.37 -61.36
N ILE A 687 -4.48 2.23 -61.47
CA ILE A 687 -4.46 3.66 -61.92
C ILE A 687 -5.91 4.09 -62.16
N ALA A 688 -6.42 5.04 -61.37
CA ALA A 688 -7.38 6.08 -61.80
C ALA A 688 -7.87 6.99 -60.63
N ILE A 689 -6.98 7.76 -59.99
CA ILE A 689 -7.44 9.02 -59.40
C ILE A 689 -7.80 9.96 -60.55
N THR A 690 -9.09 10.15 -60.85
CA THR A 690 -9.72 11.45 -61.19
C THR A 690 -11.18 11.33 -61.68
N ALA A 691 -11.97 12.35 -61.31
CA ALA A 691 -13.17 12.85 -62.01
C ALA A 691 -14.34 11.87 -62.28
N GLY A 692 -15.31 11.82 -61.34
CA GLY A 692 -16.53 11.03 -61.49
C GLY A 692 -17.81 11.53 -60.78
N VAL A 693 -17.84 12.75 -60.22
CA VAL A 693 -19.02 13.26 -59.48
C VAL A 693 -20.24 13.39 -60.39
N LEU A 694 -21.28 12.58 -60.18
CA LEU A 694 -22.66 12.92 -60.59
C LEU A 694 -23.75 12.01 -59.95
N PHE A 695 -24.73 12.64 -59.30
CA PHE A 695 -25.97 12.05 -58.73
C PHE A 695 -25.77 11.07 -57.56
N PHE A 696 -26.69 10.98 -56.57
CA PHE A 696 -28.08 11.49 -56.50
C PHE A 696 -28.40 12.02 -55.06
N VAL A 697 -29.63 12.53 -54.83
CA VAL A 697 -30.19 12.98 -53.52
C VAL A 697 -29.63 14.33 -53.02
N LEU A 698 -30.39 15.42 -52.84
CA LEU A 698 -31.82 15.70 -53.13
C LEU A 698 -31.99 17.17 -53.59
N GLY A 699 -33.15 17.50 -54.15
CA GLY A 699 -33.42 18.83 -54.72
C GLY A 699 -34.33 19.72 -53.85
N ARG A 700 -33.79 20.87 -53.44
CA ARG A 700 -34.48 22.03 -52.81
C ARG A 700 -34.81 21.84 -51.32
N LYS A 701 -34.76 22.90 -50.47
CA LYS A 701 -34.96 24.32 -50.83
C LYS A 701 -34.26 25.33 -49.88
N ASP A 702 -33.53 26.26 -50.50
CA ASP A 702 -33.48 27.73 -50.36
C ASP A 702 -33.92 28.35 -48.99
N GLU A 703 -33.29 29.34 -48.32
CA GLU A 703 -32.12 30.26 -48.42
C GLU A 703 -32.06 30.98 -47.03
N ASP A 704 -31.03 31.48 -46.32
CA ASP A 704 -29.53 31.47 -46.19
C ASP A 704 -29.22 32.12 -44.79
N GLY A 705 -28.06 32.16 -44.08
CA GLY A 705 -26.66 31.69 -44.20
C GLY A 705 -25.73 32.44 -43.19
N VAL A 706 -24.45 32.03 -42.99
CA VAL A 706 -23.36 32.66 -42.13
C VAL A 706 -23.48 32.41 -40.60
N SER A 707 -22.47 31.93 -39.82
CA SER A 707 -21.06 31.56 -40.08
C SER A 707 -20.47 30.49 -39.13
N ALA A 708 -19.60 29.63 -39.68
CA ALA A 708 -18.36 29.04 -39.09
C ALA A 708 -18.41 28.13 -37.83
N GLY A 709 -17.49 27.16 -37.79
CA GLY A 709 -17.22 26.24 -36.67
C GLY A 709 -17.97 24.92 -36.79
N ALA A 710 -17.25 23.79 -36.86
CA ALA A 710 -17.84 22.45 -36.92
C ALA A 710 -17.00 21.44 -36.13
N GLY A 711 -17.66 20.77 -35.20
CA GLY A 711 -17.21 19.63 -34.40
C GLY A 711 -18.46 19.15 -33.67
N LEU A 712 -18.82 17.87 -33.80
CA LEU A 712 -20.08 17.33 -33.31
C LEU A 712 -19.89 15.89 -32.82
N ASP A 713 -19.73 15.74 -31.51
CA ASP A 713 -20.20 14.57 -30.79
C ASP A 713 -21.22 15.04 -29.74
N ALA A 714 -22.49 14.71 -30.00
CA ALA A 714 -23.67 14.98 -29.17
C ALA A 714 -24.91 14.41 -29.91
N SER A 715 -25.90 13.81 -29.26
CA SER A 715 -26.04 13.47 -27.83
C SER A 715 -27.32 12.64 -27.62
N SER A 716 -27.30 11.69 -26.68
CA SER A 716 -28.49 11.27 -25.90
C SER A 716 -28.10 10.28 -24.79
N GLU A 717 -28.48 10.42 -23.53
CA GLU A 717 -29.06 11.57 -22.81
C GLU A 717 -29.01 11.34 -21.28
N ALA A 718 -29.27 12.38 -20.49
CA ALA A 718 -29.70 12.37 -19.08
C ALA A 718 -28.67 12.21 -17.92
N MET A 719 -28.77 13.20 -17.00
CA MET A 719 -28.58 13.10 -15.54
C MET A 719 -27.16 13.05 -14.94
N PHE A 720 -26.47 14.19 -15.06
CA PHE A 720 -25.67 14.77 -13.98
C PHE A 720 -26.47 15.87 -13.26
N SER A 721 -26.48 15.89 -11.92
CA SER A 721 -26.70 17.04 -11.01
C SER A 721 -26.98 16.52 -9.58
N GLY A 722 -26.63 17.21 -8.50
CA GLY A 722 -26.07 18.57 -8.43
C GLY A 722 -24.63 18.66 -7.92
N GLU A 723 -24.05 19.85 -8.15
CA GLU A 723 -22.74 20.30 -7.70
C GLU A 723 -22.84 21.04 -6.34
N SER A 724 -21.68 21.43 -5.79
CA SER A 724 -21.45 22.70 -5.07
C SER A 724 -22.04 22.85 -3.65
N LEU A 725 -21.46 23.64 -2.73
CA LEU A 725 -20.14 24.29 -2.60
C LEU A 725 -20.05 24.82 -1.14
N GLU A 726 -18.85 25.24 -0.70
CA GLU A 726 -18.61 26.22 0.40
C GLU A 726 -19.04 25.81 1.84
N ASP A 727 -18.36 26.19 2.93
CA ASP A 727 -17.01 26.77 3.17
C ASP A 727 -16.71 26.75 4.70
N MET A 728 -15.46 27.03 5.10
CA MET A 728 -14.97 27.38 6.46
C MET A 728 -14.98 26.31 7.57
N SER A 729 -14.01 26.29 8.52
CA SER A 729 -12.63 26.81 8.53
C SER A 729 -11.87 26.27 9.77
N MET A 730 -10.53 26.39 9.81
CA MET A 730 -9.84 26.59 11.10
C MET A 730 -10.32 27.91 11.74
N ALA A 731 -10.39 27.98 13.07
CA ALA A 731 -10.40 29.25 13.81
C ALA A 731 -10.12 29.07 15.32
N THR A 732 -8.85 29.07 15.70
CA THR A 732 -8.47 29.57 17.03
C THR A 732 -8.83 31.06 17.08
N ALA A 733 -9.66 31.49 18.03
CA ALA A 733 -10.15 32.86 18.11
C ALA A 733 -9.37 33.69 19.14
N VAL A 734 -8.34 34.40 18.68
CA VAL A 734 -7.61 35.40 19.47
C VAL A 734 -8.46 36.68 19.61
N GLY A 735 -8.32 37.41 20.73
CA GLY A 735 -8.42 38.87 20.70
C GLY A 735 -9.65 39.56 21.35
N ALA A 736 -9.49 39.87 22.64
CA ALA A 736 -9.68 41.21 23.22
C ALA A 736 -10.99 42.03 22.99
N SER A 737 -11.67 42.31 24.13
CA SER A 737 -12.09 43.67 24.60
C SER A 737 -13.08 44.50 23.74
N ALA A 738 -14.17 45.08 24.26
CA ALA A 738 -14.26 45.87 25.49
C ALA A 738 -15.69 46.41 25.80
N VAL A 739 -15.86 47.02 26.99
CA VAL A 739 -16.91 47.98 27.42
C VAL A 739 -18.34 47.48 27.70
N GLN A 740 -18.68 47.41 29.01
CA GLN A 740 -19.89 47.90 29.74
C GLN A 740 -21.31 47.77 29.12
N GLU A 741 -22.40 47.52 29.87
CA GLU A 741 -22.69 47.89 31.27
C GLU A 741 -23.82 47.03 31.91
N SER A 742 -23.80 46.92 33.25
CA SER A 742 -24.96 46.71 34.15
C SER A 742 -25.65 45.32 34.35
N LYS A 743 -25.20 44.64 35.43
CA LYS A 743 -25.92 44.49 36.74
C LYS A 743 -27.12 43.51 36.92
N GLU A 744 -27.07 42.80 38.07
CA GLU A 744 -28.13 41.98 38.72
C GLU A 744 -28.44 40.61 38.07
N MET A 745 -28.84 39.55 38.79
CA MET A 745 -28.67 39.07 40.19
C MET A 745 -29.30 37.67 40.26
N LEU A 746 -28.72 36.72 41.00
CA LEU A 746 -29.30 35.37 41.18
C LEU A 746 -30.67 35.40 41.90
N THR A 747 -31.59 34.52 41.50
CA THR A 747 -32.50 33.74 42.39
C THR A 747 -33.16 32.60 41.61
N GLU A 748 -33.19 31.40 42.19
CA GLU A 748 -34.13 30.34 41.82
C GLU A 748 -35.54 30.65 42.37
N GLU A 749 -36.59 30.00 41.84
CA GLU A 749 -37.59 29.33 42.70
C GLU A 749 -38.55 28.40 41.89
N ASP A 750 -38.47 27.11 42.22
CA ASP A 750 -39.59 26.21 42.58
C ASP A 750 -40.59 25.60 41.56
N PHE A 751 -40.79 24.29 41.76
CA PHE A 751 -42.00 23.47 41.59
C PHE A 751 -42.67 23.23 40.21
N ALA A 752 -42.54 21.99 39.72
CA ALA A 752 -43.69 21.18 39.29
C ALA A 752 -43.44 19.67 39.50
N VAL A 753 -44.45 18.96 40.04
CA VAL A 753 -44.44 17.49 40.22
C VAL A 753 -45.44 16.86 39.27
N GLU A 754 -45.05 15.84 38.51
CA GLU A 754 -45.96 14.76 38.09
C GLU A 754 -45.18 13.42 37.95
N THR A 755 -45.89 12.30 37.83
CA THR A 755 -45.37 10.93 38.07
C THR A 755 -45.69 9.96 36.92
N GLN A 756 -45.27 8.69 37.08
CA GLN A 756 -45.53 7.48 36.26
C GLN A 756 -44.46 7.18 35.18
N GLU A 757 -44.10 5.92 34.90
CA GLU A 757 -44.41 4.65 35.59
C GLU A 757 -43.29 3.59 35.37
N THR A 758 -43.17 2.63 36.28
CA THR A 758 -42.14 1.58 36.26
C THR A 758 -42.43 0.44 35.28
N GLN A 759 -41.44 -0.02 34.52
CA GLN A 759 -41.31 -1.43 34.16
C GLN A 759 -39.88 -1.92 34.44
N SER A 760 -39.79 -3.00 35.22
CA SER A 760 -38.55 -3.70 35.54
C SER A 760 -38.52 -5.03 34.80
N THR A 761 -37.36 -5.41 34.29
CA THR A 761 -37.08 -6.71 33.68
C THR A 761 -35.73 -7.21 34.17
N SER A 762 -35.75 -8.15 35.12
CA SER A 762 -34.55 -8.86 35.60
C SER A 762 -33.82 -9.53 34.44
N GLN A 763 -32.56 -9.17 34.22
CA GLN A 763 -31.76 -9.79 33.16
C GLN A 763 -31.29 -11.19 33.56
N GLN A 764 -31.37 -12.11 32.59
CA GLN A 764 -30.91 -13.49 32.71
C GLN A 764 -30.09 -13.83 31.47
N TRP A 765 -28.91 -14.39 31.69
CA TRP A 765 -27.98 -14.77 30.62
C TRP A 765 -27.34 -16.12 30.93
N GLN A 766 -26.56 -16.63 29.97
CA GLN A 766 -25.83 -17.88 30.10
C GLN A 766 -24.37 -17.60 29.71
N ASP A 767 -23.42 -18.12 30.49
CA ASP A 767 -21.99 -18.00 30.19
C ASP A 767 -21.50 -19.09 29.23
N GLU A 768 -20.26 -18.96 28.78
CA GLU A 768 -19.57 -19.89 27.87
C GLU A 768 -19.42 -21.31 28.46
N ASN A 769 -19.40 -21.41 29.80
CA ASN A 769 -19.39 -22.67 30.53
C ASN A 769 -20.81 -23.29 30.67
N GLY A 770 -21.82 -22.61 30.13
CA GLY A 770 -23.22 -23.03 30.11
C GLY A 770 -23.99 -22.76 31.41
N VAL A 771 -23.40 -22.09 32.39
CA VAL A 771 -24.06 -21.74 33.65
C VAL A 771 -25.05 -20.59 33.40
N HIS A 772 -26.24 -20.70 33.97
CA HIS A 772 -27.26 -19.65 33.85
C HIS A 772 -27.14 -18.69 35.03
N TRP A 773 -27.21 -17.39 34.74
CA TRP A 773 -27.05 -16.28 35.68
C TRP A 773 -28.29 -15.38 35.70
N THR A 774 -28.53 -14.74 36.84
CA THR A 774 -29.57 -13.71 37.01
C THR A 774 -29.05 -12.62 37.95
N MET A 775 -29.31 -11.36 37.64
CA MET A 775 -29.05 -10.24 38.53
C MET A 775 -30.38 -9.69 39.09
N ASN A 776 -30.40 -9.40 40.38
CA ASN A 776 -31.51 -8.75 41.07
C ASN A 776 -31.41 -7.20 40.98
N GLU A 777 -32.50 -6.50 41.29
CA GLU A 777 -32.56 -5.02 41.35
C GLU A 777 -31.63 -4.39 42.41
N ASP A 778 -31.06 -5.19 43.33
CA ASP A 778 -30.08 -4.78 44.34
C ASP A 778 -28.62 -5.08 43.94
N GLY A 779 -28.38 -5.43 42.68
CA GLY A 779 -27.06 -5.80 42.15
C GLY A 779 -26.60 -7.21 42.53
N SER A 780 -27.34 -7.95 43.37
CA SER A 780 -26.93 -9.30 43.76
C SER A 780 -27.05 -10.29 42.59
N MET A 781 -25.94 -10.94 42.25
CA MET A 781 -25.89 -12.01 41.24
C MET A 781 -26.15 -13.38 41.87
N LEU A 782 -26.92 -14.20 41.14
CA LEU A 782 -27.15 -15.60 41.46
C LEU A 782 -26.88 -16.47 40.23
N TRP A 783 -26.34 -17.66 40.45
CA TRP A 783 -26.18 -18.70 39.44
C TRP A 783 -27.12 -19.88 39.72
N TYR A 784 -27.49 -20.61 38.67
CA TYR A 784 -28.43 -21.73 38.76
C TYR A 784 -27.71 -23.08 38.89
N ASP A 785 -27.80 -23.73 40.06
CA ASP A 785 -27.24 -25.07 40.24
C ASP A 785 -28.18 -26.14 39.68
N ASN A 786 -27.79 -26.72 38.54
CA ASN A 786 -28.50 -27.83 37.91
C ASN A 786 -28.61 -29.10 38.77
N ASN A 787 -27.85 -29.25 39.86
CA ASN A 787 -27.92 -30.40 40.76
C ASN A 787 -29.01 -30.27 41.83
N THR A 788 -29.27 -29.05 42.32
CA THR A 788 -30.33 -28.75 43.30
C THR A 788 -31.59 -28.14 42.69
N ALA A 789 -31.48 -27.54 41.50
CA ALA A 789 -32.51 -26.76 40.82
C ALA A 789 -32.94 -25.50 41.60
N GLU A 790 -32.00 -24.88 42.31
CA GLU A 790 -32.17 -23.63 43.05
C GLU A 790 -31.16 -22.57 42.57
N TRP A 791 -31.53 -21.29 42.69
CA TRP A 791 -30.64 -20.16 42.42
C TRP A 791 -29.81 -19.84 43.67
N ILE A 792 -28.49 -19.83 43.53
CA ILE A 792 -27.54 -19.67 44.63
C ILE A 792 -26.85 -18.31 44.50
N PRO A 793 -26.91 -17.43 45.53
CA PRO A 793 -26.24 -16.14 45.49
C PRO A 793 -24.73 -16.30 45.54
N LEU A 794 -24.03 -15.49 44.74
CA LEU A 794 -22.58 -15.37 44.78
C LEU A 794 -22.19 -14.73 46.13
N GLN A 795 -21.28 -15.38 46.88
CA GLN A 795 -20.67 -14.78 48.06
C GLN A 795 -19.37 -14.10 47.64
N GLN A 796 -19.24 -12.82 47.99
CA GLN A 796 -17.97 -12.11 48.09
C GLN A 796 -17.10 -12.74 49.19
#